data_AF-A0A2V9H2Z8-F1
#
_entry.id   AF-A0A2V9H2Z8-F1
#
_cell.length_a   1.000
_cell.length_b   1.000
_cell.length_c   1.000
_cell.angle_alpha   90.00
_cell.angle_beta   90.00
_cell.angle_gamma   90.00
#
_symmetry.space_group_name_H-M   'P 1'
#
loop_
_entity.id
_entity.type
_entity.pdbx_description
1 polymer ?
#
loop_
_entity_poly.entity_id
_entity_poly.type
_entity_poly.pdbx_seq_one_letter_code
_entity_poly.pdbx_strand_id
1 'polypeptide(L)'
;MRFSASGVNSVTHVHDKYDTEYISAGETLGDLLIRYRSQGEKTWKQASAAMLDKSSETNQPTASYTIGVQIPTIATSSKASASVRFPGLFSLNDQRVPKSSHDRELPLFVWPRRKGTREWVQYDFPEPMKVWSTEVYWTQYENLENACKLPKNWRVLYRDGENWKEVSAKGIYPILTDQYSNVDFEPVSASALRIEAQLDDSATAGIFEWRLNNEGKKVDAITDMMASEKFQLQNNALVWTISLSNNMDRGLEVGDLALPLPFNTQYAWDKTETYTKRLIAHRLIAGNGSFIFWMRTNTEGPYLVMTPLPDTALEYFDASRFPRSYAAYIHSAASGEELRAKGGTWRLPNTRLLLAPKGHSGDSKTYGFRFRWAQDYAGVRDVLYDENLFDVNVVPGMTVPSDLGAMFSLRTHNPIRAIVPEHPDKTKVEYVGERGKDVQLYKVRFSRLGENLLKVDYGNGRYLSLEFFVTEPLETLYKKRAAFLVSHEQHKDPAKWYKALFSQWDMKHQILRSPDDLDGLQSYAVAYDDTALGKAPYIAGKNIFFPVQTEIDAVENYVKYFVWGGLQQTDKEPYPFSIYGIPNWKVNRDSSKDDQTGKKHVWRIYDYPHVILLYFNMYELAKLYPKMTTYLDKDGYLERAFGTAKAFFTVPLEILKWSAYETGTYNELVIPDLIQALAETGHKDQADWLRAAWEKKVKYFVNDHPYLFGSEYPFDSTGFESTQAFAKYAMSHVLKPGEAAPPDLPTDDFRRAVKYDDAAALLGWLETSYYYLGSDFRASGSASYTLSYMAQMGGWAISDYALYFAQDPATYMRLGYASYLSSWALLNSGTPESNFGYWFPGRENDGGASGGFEPRPWGRAWLGDKEMGRGPWWYSGEIDLGFDGALRSAATVVVDDPIFGLFAYGGELHQKNTLAYVIPKDGLRARFHIVRGSQRLHLLLERDGFAVGQPITFDDALNRIAFSLENRDGRPHEATFRIAGLPSGTYRVAVQDRPLQTLASLDGGDQQVRVEADSNGASITITREKSSATLLRALPGQVLSEGSTSKLGLLQQ
;
A
#
# COMPACT_ATOMS: atom_id res chain seq x y z
N MET A 1 -24.25 -5.52 -18.43
CA MET A 1 -24.44 -6.45 -17.30
C MET A 1 -25.11 -7.71 -17.81
N ARG A 2 -24.74 -8.88 -17.28
CA ARG A 2 -25.41 -10.17 -17.56
C ARG A 2 -25.76 -10.89 -16.26
N PHE A 3 -26.88 -11.61 -16.31
CA PHE A 3 -27.38 -12.43 -15.22
C PHE A 3 -27.16 -13.91 -15.53
N SER A 4 -26.88 -14.70 -14.51
CA SER A 4 -26.81 -16.15 -14.56
C SER A 4 -27.93 -16.76 -13.71
N ALA A 5 -27.96 -18.09 -13.62
CA ALA A 5 -28.87 -18.83 -12.74
C ALA A 5 -28.62 -18.58 -11.24
N SER A 6 -27.48 -18.00 -10.86
CA SER A 6 -27.07 -17.80 -9.46
C SER A 6 -26.62 -16.38 -9.10
N GLY A 7 -26.84 -15.39 -9.97
CA GLY A 7 -26.57 -13.98 -9.67
C GLY A 7 -26.07 -13.18 -10.88
N VAL A 8 -25.40 -12.07 -10.62
CA VAL A 8 -24.73 -11.25 -11.64
C VAL A 8 -23.33 -11.83 -11.92
N ASN A 9 -23.08 -12.27 -13.15
CA ASN A 9 -21.80 -12.88 -13.55
C ASN A 9 -20.94 -11.99 -14.46
N SER A 10 -21.43 -10.79 -14.80
CA SER A 10 -20.72 -9.86 -15.69
C SER A 10 -21.19 -8.43 -15.49
N VAL A 11 -20.25 -7.55 -15.18
CA VAL A 11 -20.42 -6.10 -15.07
C VAL A 11 -19.31 -5.44 -15.89
N THR A 12 -19.70 -4.74 -16.94
CA THR A 12 -18.81 -3.98 -17.83
C THR A 12 -19.37 -2.59 -18.03
N HIS A 13 -18.49 -1.62 -18.29
CA HIS A 13 -18.88 -0.28 -18.69
C HIS A 13 -19.02 -0.20 -20.22
N VAL A 14 -20.11 0.41 -20.71
CA VAL A 14 -20.35 0.53 -22.15
C VAL A 14 -19.41 1.62 -22.71
N HIS A 15 -18.73 1.34 -23.82
CA HIS A 15 -17.70 2.24 -24.39
C HIS A 15 -16.52 2.51 -23.45
N ASP A 16 -16.19 1.57 -22.57
CA ASP A 16 -14.96 1.65 -21.79
C ASP A 16 -13.73 1.62 -22.72
N LYS A 17 -12.66 2.30 -22.30
CA LYS A 17 -11.38 2.34 -23.02
C LYS A 17 -10.75 0.94 -23.10
N TYR A 18 -10.99 0.13 -22.07
CA TYR A 18 -10.51 -1.24 -21.99
C TYR A 18 -11.69 -2.19 -21.81
N ASP A 19 -11.56 -3.41 -22.34
CA ASP A 19 -12.52 -4.50 -22.10
C ASP A 19 -12.35 -5.06 -20.69
N THR A 20 -12.71 -4.27 -19.69
CA THR A 20 -12.58 -4.59 -18.27
C THR A 20 -13.86 -5.26 -17.78
N GLU A 21 -13.74 -6.53 -17.39
CA GLU A 21 -14.78 -7.25 -16.67
C GLU A 21 -14.56 -7.08 -15.16
N TYR A 22 -15.58 -6.57 -14.47
CA TYR A 22 -15.49 -6.25 -13.05
C TYR A 22 -15.77 -7.47 -12.14
N ILE A 23 -16.50 -8.47 -12.62
CA ILE A 23 -16.73 -9.73 -11.88
C ILE A 23 -15.64 -10.75 -12.24
N SER A 24 -15.06 -11.42 -11.24
CA SER A 24 -14.09 -12.50 -11.48
C SER A 24 -14.69 -13.60 -12.35
N ALA A 25 -13.88 -14.20 -13.21
CA ALA A 25 -14.32 -15.31 -14.05
C ALA A 25 -14.89 -16.47 -13.22
N GLY A 26 -16.01 -17.05 -13.69
CA GLY A 26 -16.69 -18.17 -13.04
C GLY A 26 -17.43 -17.82 -11.74
N GLU A 27 -17.37 -16.58 -11.27
CA GLU A 27 -18.00 -16.14 -10.03
C GLU A 27 -19.33 -15.42 -10.27
N THR A 28 -20.15 -15.31 -9.22
CA THR A 28 -21.42 -14.57 -9.24
C THR A 28 -21.59 -13.68 -8.03
N LEU A 29 -21.89 -12.40 -8.26
CA LEU A 29 -22.41 -11.51 -7.22
C LEU A 29 -23.87 -11.88 -6.94
N GLY A 30 -24.18 -12.24 -5.70
CA GLY A 30 -25.53 -12.63 -5.26
C GLY A 30 -25.60 -13.82 -4.29
N ASP A 31 -24.51 -14.60 -4.17
CA ASP A 31 -24.44 -15.70 -3.20
C ASP A 31 -24.30 -15.20 -1.75
N LEU A 32 -25.38 -14.63 -1.19
CA LEU A 32 -25.45 -14.11 0.18
C LEU A 32 -25.16 -15.18 1.22
N LEU A 33 -24.32 -14.90 2.21
CA LEU A 33 -24.11 -15.77 3.36
C LEU A 33 -25.02 -15.33 4.52
N ILE A 34 -25.93 -16.21 4.93
CA ILE A 34 -26.86 -15.96 6.03
C ILE A 34 -26.67 -17.04 7.09
N ARG A 35 -26.29 -16.65 8.32
CA ARG A 35 -26.32 -17.53 9.49
C ARG A 35 -27.46 -17.15 10.42
N TYR A 36 -28.36 -18.08 10.68
CA TYR A 36 -29.60 -17.82 11.41
C TYR A 36 -30.01 -18.99 12.32
N ARG A 37 -30.91 -18.74 13.27
CA ARG A 37 -31.46 -19.74 14.19
C ARG A 37 -32.81 -19.30 14.74
N SER A 38 -33.59 -20.23 15.28
CA SER A 38 -34.77 -19.83 16.06
C SER A 38 -34.31 -19.10 17.33
N GLN A 39 -35.06 -18.11 17.78
CA GLN A 39 -34.73 -17.40 18.99
C GLN A 39 -34.65 -18.36 20.19
N GLY A 40 -33.49 -18.38 20.87
CA GLY A 40 -33.22 -19.26 22.01
C GLY A 40 -32.51 -20.58 21.67
N GLU A 41 -32.38 -20.94 20.39
CA GLU A 41 -31.54 -22.06 19.95
C GLU A 41 -30.06 -21.68 20.00
N LYS A 42 -29.17 -22.68 20.10
CA LYS A 42 -27.70 -22.45 20.13
C LYS A 42 -27.04 -22.64 18.77
N THR A 43 -27.55 -23.55 17.95
CA THR A 43 -26.93 -23.96 16.69
C THR A 43 -27.33 -23.03 15.55
N TRP A 44 -26.36 -22.52 14.81
CA TRP A 44 -26.58 -21.76 13.58
C TRP A 44 -26.91 -22.68 12.41
N LYS A 45 -27.95 -22.34 11.66
CA LYS A 45 -28.20 -22.82 10.29
C LYS A 45 -27.57 -21.83 9.31
N GLN A 46 -27.21 -22.30 8.12
CA GLN A 46 -26.60 -21.47 7.07
C GLN A 46 -27.34 -21.61 5.74
N ALA A 47 -27.56 -20.49 5.05
CA ALA A 47 -27.91 -20.40 3.64
C ALA A 47 -26.84 -19.57 2.92
N SER A 48 -26.41 -19.99 1.74
CA SER A 48 -25.25 -19.39 1.06
C SER A 48 -25.28 -19.46 -0.47
N ALA A 49 -26.44 -19.73 -1.09
CA ALA A 49 -26.53 -19.83 -2.54
C ALA A 49 -27.79 -19.18 -3.08
N ALA A 50 -27.64 -18.43 -4.17
CA ALA A 50 -28.74 -17.83 -4.91
C ALA A 50 -29.21 -18.73 -6.06
N MET A 51 -30.52 -18.71 -6.31
CA MET A 51 -31.15 -19.35 -7.46
C MET A 51 -32.19 -18.42 -8.08
N LEU A 52 -32.12 -18.26 -9.40
CA LEU A 52 -33.02 -17.39 -10.16
C LEU A 52 -34.48 -17.81 -9.98
N ASP A 53 -35.36 -16.86 -9.68
CA ASP A 53 -36.78 -17.13 -9.54
C ASP A 53 -37.40 -17.46 -10.90
N LYS A 54 -38.16 -18.57 -10.98
CA LYS A 54 -38.76 -19.05 -12.25
C LYS A 54 -39.68 -18.04 -12.94
N SER A 55 -40.13 -17.00 -12.24
CA SER A 55 -41.00 -15.94 -12.75
C SER A 55 -40.25 -14.72 -13.33
N SER A 56 -38.91 -14.69 -13.30
CA SER A 56 -38.16 -13.61 -13.92
C SER A 56 -38.06 -13.83 -15.44
N GLU A 57 -38.83 -13.07 -16.21
CA GLU A 57 -38.77 -13.07 -17.68
C GLU A 57 -37.38 -12.63 -18.17
N THR A 58 -36.83 -13.38 -19.14
CA THR A 58 -35.44 -13.30 -19.63
C THR A 58 -35.06 -12.02 -20.39
N ASN A 59 -35.92 -10.99 -20.41
CA ASN A 59 -35.74 -9.75 -21.20
C ASN A 59 -35.85 -8.44 -20.40
N GLN A 60 -35.85 -8.47 -19.06
CA GLN A 60 -35.95 -7.25 -18.24
C GLN A 60 -34.60 -6.80 -17.64
N PRO A 61 -34.41 -5.49 -17.36
CA PRO A 61 -33.23 -4.94 -16.66
C PRO A 61 -33.21 -5.29 -15.16
N THR A 62 -33.85 -6.40 -14.77
CA THR A 62 -34.11 -6.81 -13.40
C THR A 62 -34.05 -8.32 -13.29
N ALA A 63 -33.41 -8.84 -12.25
CA ALA A 63 -33.41 -10.24 -11.89
C ALA A 63 -33.66 -10.41 -10.39
N SER A 64 -34.41 -11.45 -10.03
CA SER A 64 -34.74 -11.80 -8.65
C SER A 64 -34.32 -13.22 -8.35
N TYR A 65 -33.75 -13.42 -7.17
CA TYR A 65 -33.20 -14.69 -6.73
C TYR A 65 -33.70 -15.03 -5.34
N THR A 66 -34.01 -16.31 -5.14
CA THR A 66 -34.23 -16.89 -3.82
C THR A 66 -32.90 -17.37 -3.25
N ILE A 67 -32.64 -17.10 -1.98
CA ILE A 67 -31.46 -17.57 -1.26
C ILE A 67 -31.80 -18.85 -0.51
N GLY A 68 -30.93 -19.84 -0.61
CA GLY A 68 -31.12 -21.15 0.01
C GLY A 68 -29.83 -21.86 0.38
N VAL A 69 -29.96 -23.15 0.64
CA VAL A 69 -28.85 -24.04 0.96
C VAL A 69 -28.37 -24.71 -0.32
N GLN A 70 -27.08 -24.58 -0.63
CA GLN A 70 -26.49 -25.31 -1.75
C GLN A 70 -26.51 -26.81 -1.46
N ILE A 71 -27.07 -27.58 -2.38
CA ILE A 71 -27.08 -29.05 -2.28
C ILE A 71 -25.71 -29.54 -2.77
N PRO A 72 -24.91 -30.21 -1.93
CA PRO A 72 -23.65 -30.78 -2.37
C PRO A 72 -23.88 -31.80 -3.49
N THR A 73 -23.09 -31.72 -4.56
CA THR A 73 -23.03 -32.78 -5.56
C THR A 73 -22.16 -33.92 -5.05
N ILE A 74 -22.22 -35.07 -5.73
CA ILE A 74 -21.29 -36.18 -5.45
C ILE A 74 -19.86 -35.67 -5.54
N ALA A 75 -19.53 -34.91 -6.59
CA ALA A 75 -18.19 -34.36 -6.80
C ALA A 75 -17.76 -33.41 -5.66
N THR A 76 -18.57 -32.42 -5.27
CA THR A 76 -18.18 -31.48 -4.19
C THR A 76 -18.08 -32.13 -2.82
N SER A 77 -18.82 -33.23 -2.59
CA SER A 77 -18.75 -33.99 -1.34
C SER A 77 -17.55 -34.94 -1.28
N SER A 78 -16.83 -35.10 -2.40
CA SER A 78 -15.72 -36.05 -2.53
C SER A 78 -14.39 -35.45 -2.11
N LYS A 79 -13.51 -36.32 -1.62
CA LYS A 79 -12.09 -35.98 -1.45
C LYS A 79 -11.35 -36.25 -2.76
N ALA A 80 -10.77 -35.20 -3.35
CA ALA A 80 -9.93 -35.34 -4.54
C ALA A 80 -8.51 -35.81 -4.19
N SER A 81 -7.92 -36.63 -5.06
CA SER A 81 -6.47 -36.96 -5.06
C SER A 81 -5.97 -37.23 -6.48
N ALA A 82 -4.65 -37.18 -6.67
CA ALA A 82 -4.02 -37.34 -7.98
C ALA A 82 -2.69 -38.08 -7.90
N SER A 83 -2.18 -38.56 -9.05
CA SER A 83 -0.87 -39.19 -9.19
C SER A 83 0.32 -38.28 -8.86
N VAL A 84 0.07 -36.98 -8.70
CA VAL A 84 1.05 -35.95 -8.35
C VAL A 84 0.47 -35.00 -7.29
N ARG A 85 1.34 -34.39 -6.48
CA ARG A 85 0.93 -33.31 -5.59
C ARG A 85 0.89 -32.00 -6.37
N PHE A 86 -0.27 -31.36 -6.39
CA PHE A 86 -0.45 -30.06 -7.02
C PHE A 86 -1.46 -29.23 -6.22
N PRO A 87 -1.18 -27.95 -5.89
CA PRO A 87 -2.09 -27.12 -5.11
C PRO A 87 -3.47 -26.91 -5.74
N GLY A 88 -3.57 -26.94 -7.08
CA GLY A 88 -4.84 -26.75 -7.82
C GLY A 88 -5.80 -27.94 -7.79
N LEU A 89 -5.55 -28.97 -6.98
CA LEU A 89 -6.40 -30.16 -6.90
C LEU A 89 -7.86 -29.87 -6.53
N PHE A 90 -8.10 -28.81 -5.75
CA PHE A 90 -9.45 -28.38 -5.37
C PHE A 90 -10.31 -27.91 -6.56
N SER A 91 -9.69 -27.51 -7.68
CA SER A 91 -10.42 -27.04 -8.86
C SER A 91 -11.20 -28.14 -9.56
N LEU A 92 -10.89 -29.42 -9.32
CA LEU A 92 -11.60 -30.51 -9.98
C LEU A 92 -13.10 -30.50 -9.66
N ASN A 93 -13.50 -30.00 -8.49
CA ASN A 93 -14.87 -30.02 -7.99
C ASN A 93 -15.27 -28.68 -7.36
N ASP A 94 -14.85 -27.55 -7.92
CA ASP A 94 -15.16 -26.23 -7.38
C ASP A 94 -16.44 -25.61 -7.96
N GLN A 95 -17.10 -26.33 -8.89
CA GLN A 95 -18.31 -25.93 -9.61
C GLN A 95 -18.15 -24.68 -10.48
N ARG A 96 -16.91 -24.22 -10.75
CA ARG A 96 -16.66 -23.11 -11.66
C ARG A 96 -16.68 -23.60 -13.09
N VAL A 97 -17.41 -22.88 -13.94
CA VAL A 97 -17.53 -23.21 -15.36
C VAL A 97 -16.63 -22.27 -16.17
N PRO A 98 -15.59 -22.78 -16.86
CA PRO A 98 -14.73 -21.96 -17.71
C PRO A 98 -15.48 -21.41 -18.93
N LYS A 99 -15.06 -20.24 -19.42
CA LYS A 99 -15.58 -19.65 -20.66
C LYS A 99 -15.08 -20.40 -21.91
N SER A 100 -13.89 -20.99 -21.82
CA SER A 100 -13.21 -21.71 -22.90
C SER A 100 -12.16 -22.67 -22.33
N SER A 101 -11.65 -23.60 -23.13
CA SER A 101 -10.52 -24.47 -22.74
C SER A 101 -9.22 -23.70 -22.52
N HIS A 102 -9.15 -22.42 -22.86
CA HIS A 102 -7.98 -21.55 -22.65
C HIS A 102 -8.18 -20.57 -21.47
N ASP A 103 -9.21 -20.75 -20.64
CA ASP A 103 -9.57 -19.81 -19.57
C ASP A 103 -8.55 -19.81 -18.41
N ARG A 104 -7.45 -19.11 -18.63
CA ARG A 104 -6.34 -18.96 -17.67
C ARG A 104 -6.72 -18.18 -16.41
N GLU A 105 -7.92 -17.62 -16.35
CA GLU A 105 -8.43 -16.84 -15.20
C GLU A 105 -8.96 -17.76 -14.09
N LEU A 106 -9.31 -19.01 -14.40
CA LEU A 106 -9.79 -19.98 -13.42
C LEU A 106 -8.67 -20.83 -12.81
N PRO A 107 -8.81 -21.23 -11.52
CA PRO A 107 -8.07 -22.36 -10.99
C PRO A 107 -8.25 -23.59 -11.88
N LEU A 108 -7.19 -24.37 -12.03
CA LEU A 108 -7.20 -25.60 -12.82
C LEU A 108 -6.26 -26.61 -12.19
N PHE A 109 -6.48 -27.89 -12.48
CA PHE A 109 -5.57 -28.96 -12.13
C PHE A 109 -4.71 -29.32 -13.35
N VAL A 110 -3.40 -29.48 -13.15
CA VAL A 110 -2.47 -30.04 -14.15
C VAL A 110 -1.64 -31.13 -13.51
N TRP A 111 -1.05 -32.01 -14.33
CA TRP A 111 -0.01 -32.93 -13.90
C TRP A 111 1.38 -32.29 -14.09
N PRO A 112 1.91 -31.49 -13.14
CA PRO A 112 3.14 -30.74 -13.34
C PRO A 112 4.33 -31.65 -13.63
N ARG A 113 5.17 -31.24 -14.58
CA ARG A 113 6.40 -31.95 -15.00
C ARG A 113 6.17 -33.38 -15.50
N ARG A 114 4.94 -33.73 -15.90
CA ARG A 114 4.58 -35.00 -16.54
C ARG A 114 4.31 -34.77 -18.03
N LYS A 115 4.82 -35.66 -18.89
CA LYS A 115 4.70 -35.64 -20.36
C LYS A 115 4.78 -37.08 -20.85
N GLY A 116 3.96 -37.47 -21.82
CA GLY A 116 3.93 -38.82 -22.42
C GLY A 116 3.55 -39.96 -21.47
N THR A 117 3.26 -39.69 -20.20
CA THR A 117 2.91 -40.68 -19.18
C THR A 117 1.41 -40.87 -19.04
N ARG A 118 1.01 -41.99 -18.44
CA ARG A 118 -0.36 -42.22 -17.98
C ARG A 118 -0.47 -41.73 -16.54
N GLU A 119 -1.37 -40.79 -16.32
CA GLU A 119 -1.58 -40.15 -15.02
C GLU A 119 -3.05 -40.27 -14.60
N TRP A 120 -3.34 -40.02 -13.31
CA TRP A 120 -4.70 -40.14 -12.79
C TRP A 120 -5.09 -39.02 -11.83
N VAL A 121 -6.40 -38.76 -11.77
CA VAL A 121 -7.11 -38.04 -10.71
C VAL A 121 -8.27 -38.90 -10.23
N GLN A 122 -8.65 -38.80 -8.96
CA GLN A 122 -9.75 -39.57 -8.41
C GLN A 122 -10.55 -38.79 -7.37
N TYR A 123 -11.78 -39.23 -7.19
CA TYR A 123 -12.64 -38.88 -6.07
C TYR A 123 -12.82 -40.09 -5.17
N ASP A 124 -12.52 -39.92 -3.88
CA ASP A 124 -12.95 -40.81 -2.83
C ASP A 124 -14.27 -40.27 -2.26
N PHE A 125 -15.34 -41.06 -2.39
CA PHE A 125 -16.67 -40.68 -1.95
C PHE A 125 -16.80 -40.83 -0.43
N PRO A 126 -17.62 -40.00 0.25
CA PRO A 126 -17.85 -40.12 1.69
C PRO A 126 -18.53 -41.43 2.07
N GLU A 127 -19.35 -41.97 1.17
CA GLU A 127 -19.98 -43.29 1.22
C GLU A 127 -20.11 -43.87 -0.19
N PRO A 128 -20.38 -45.18 -0.37
CA PRO A 128 -20.58 -45.73 -1.71
C PRO A 128 -21.73 -45.04 -2.46
N MET A 129 -21.42 -44.45 -3.62
CA MET A 129 -22.38 -43.70 -4.44
C MET A 129 -22.70 -44.44 -5.74
N LYS A 130 -23.93 -44.29 -6.22
CA LYS A 130 -24.34 -44.75 -7.55
C LYS A 130 -23.96 -43.69 -8.59
N VAL A 131 -23.07 -44.05 -9.50
CA VAL A 131 -22.57 -43.16 -10.57
C VAL A 131 -22.79 -43.80 -11.94
N TRP A 132 -23.17 -42.99 -12.92
CA TRP A 132 -23.57 -43.47 -14.25
C TRP A 132 -23.16 -42.53 -15.40
N SER A 133 -22.67 -41.32 -15.09
CA SER A 133 -22.04 -40.46 -16.09
C SER A 133 -20.89 -39.66 -15.49
N THR A 134 -19.98 -39.22 -16.36
CA THR A 134 -18.89 -38.30 -16.03
C THR A 134 -18.83 -37.17 -17.06
N GLU A 135 -18.39 -36.00 -16.62
CA GLU A 135 -18.20 -34.84 -17.47
C GLU A 135 -16.87 -34.17 -17.11
N VAL A 136 -15.97 -34.04 -18.07
CA VAL A 136 -14.63 -33.46 -17.84
C VAL A 136 -14.44 -32.24 -18.73
N TYR A 137 -14.10 -31.10 -18.14
CA TYR A 137 -13.73 -29.92 -18.90
C TYR A 137 -12.21 -29.83 -19.03
N TRP A 138 -11.69 -30.10 -20.22
CA TRP A 138 -10.25 -30.08 -20.47
C TRP A 138 -9.72 -28.66 -20.68
N THR A 139 -8.50 -28.41 -20.18
CA THR A 139 -7.76 -27.17 -20.44
C THR A 139 -6.68 -27.38 -21.49
N GLN A 140 -6.34 -26.32 -22.23
CA GLN A 140 -5.19 -26.26 -23.11
C GLN A 140 -4.62 -24.84 -23.15
N TYR A 141 -3.30 -24.71 -23.20
CA TYR A 141 -2.60 -23.44 -23.39
C TYR A 141 -1.17 -23.67 -23.86
N GLU A 142 -0.67 -22.76 -24.69
CA GLU A 142 0.71 -22.79 -25.18
C GLU A 142 1.63 -21.98 -24.25
N ASN A 143 2.73 -22.59 -23.81
CA ASN A 143 3.81 -21.92 -23.07
C ASN A 143 5.13 -22.63 -23.45
N LEU A 144 6.18 -21.84 -23.75
CA LEU A 144 7.49 -22.32 -24.20
C LEU A 144 8.13 -23.32 -23.23
N GLU A 145 7.89 -23.22 -21.91
CA GLU A 145 8.49 -24.11 -20.92
C GLU A 145 7.52 -25.16 -20.35
N ASN A 146 6.21 -24.87 -20.32
CA ASN A 146 5.19 -25.67 -19.62
C ASN A 146 3.85 -25.76 -20.38
N ALA A 147 3.89 -26.11 -21.66
CA ALA A 147 2.68 -26.29 -22.47
C ALA A 147 1.70 -27.33 -21.86
N CYS A 148 0.41 -27.02 -21.95
CA CYS A 148 -0.68 -27.92 -21.60
C CYS A 148 -1.51 -28.19 -22.85
N LYS A 149 -1.60 -29.46 -23.24
CA LYS A 149 -2.39 -29.92 -24.39
C LYS A 149 -3.48 -30.86 -23.90
N LEU A 150 -4.48 -31.07 -24.75
CA LEU A 150 -5.48 -32.10 -24.53
C LEU A 150 -4.81 -33.49 -24.42
N PRO A 151 -5.31 -34.40 -23.57
CA PRO A 151 -4.75 -35.75 -23.47
C PRO A 151 -4.93 -36.53 -24.79
N LYS A 152 -4.08 -37.52 -25.04
CA LYS A 152 -4.21 -38.41 -26.21
C LYS A 152 -5.44 -39.31 -26.11
N ASN A 153 -5.75 -39.77 -24.91
CA ASN A 153 -6.95 -40.53 -24.57
C ASN A 153 -7.15 -40.48 -23.05
N TRP A 154 -8.36 -40.82 -22.62
CA TRP A 154 -8.70 -40.96 -21.21
C TRP A 154 -9.75 -42.05 -21.03
N ARG A 155 -9.88 -42.56 -19.81
CA ARG A 155 -10.91 -43.52 -19.41
C ARG A 155 -11.33 -43.34 -17.96
N VAL A 156 -12.46 -43.94 -17.59
CA VAL A 156 -13.00 -43.88 -16.23
C VAL A 156 -12.94 -45.26 -15.59
N LEU A 157 -12.45 -45.30 -14.35
CA LEU A 157 -12.40 -46.51 -13.53
C LEU A 157 -13.17 -46.29 -12.24
N TYR A 158 -13.80 -47.34 -11.72
CA TYR A 158 -14.42 -47.37 -10.41
C TYR A 158 -13.70 -48.35 -9.49
N ARG A 159 -13.71 -48.06 -8.19
CA ARG A 159 -13.12 -48.94 -7.17
C ARG A 159 -14.08 -50.07 -6.83
N ASP A 160 -13.61 -51.31 -7.01
CA ASP A 160 -14.29 -52.55 -6.64
C ASP A 160 -13.39 -53.35 -5.68
N GLY A 161 -13.69 -53.26 -4.38
CA GLY A 161 -12.79 -53.71 -3.32
C GLY A 161 -11.46 -52.95 -3.35
N GLU A 162 -10.35 -53.68 -3.51
CA GLU A 162 -9.01 -53.11 -3.65
C GLU A 162 -8.59 -52.86 -5.11
N ASN A 163 -9.41 -53.26 -6.07
CA ASN A 163 -9.08 -53.18 -7.49
C ASN A 163 -9.78 -52.00 -8.17
N TRP A 164 -9.21 -51.53 -9.28
CA TRP A 164 -9.83 -50.57 -10.18
C TRP A 164 -10.31 -51.27 -11.44
N LYS A 165 -11.59 -51.11 -11.77
CA LYS A 165 -12.21 -51.66 -12.98
C LYS A 165 -12.70 -50.53 -13.87
N GLU A 166 -12.48 -50.67 -15.18
CA GLU A 166 -13.01 -49.71 -16.15
C GLU A 166 -14.54 -49.79 -16.19
N VAL A 167 -15.21 -48.65 -16.33
CA VAL A 167 -16.67 -48.60 -16.48
C VAL A 167 -17.10 -49.13 -17.84
N SER A 168 -18.33 -49.64 -17.95
CA SER A 168 -18.90 -50.01 -19.26
C SER A 168 -19.48 -48.76 -19.94
N ALA A 169 -18.62 -48.03 -20.65
CA ALA A 169 -18.97 -46.78 -21.34
C ALA A 169 -19.98 -46.98 -22.49
N LYS A 170 -20.95 -46.07 -22.58
CA LYS A 170 -21.96 -45.98 -23.65
C LYS A 170 -21.46 -45.06 -24.75
N GLY A 171 -20.44 -45.50 -25.48
CA GLY A 171 -19.84 -44.74 -26.58
C GLY A 171 -18.33 -44.54 -26.41
N ILE A 172 -17.79 -43.56 -27.12
CA ILE A 172 -16.38 -43.18 -27.03
C ILE A 172 -16.14 -42.23 -25.85
N TYR A 173 -14.86 -42.05 -25.48
CA TYR A 173 -14.43 -40.99 -24.57
C TYR A 173 -14.04 -39.75 -25.39
N PRO A 174 -14.94 -38.77 -25.60
CA PRO A 174 -14.61 -37.61 -26.42
C PRO A 174 -13.60 -36.72 -25.69
N ILE A 175 -12.79 -35.99 -26.45
CA ILE A 175 -11.89 -34.95 -25.94
C ILE A 175 -12.28 -33.67 -26.67
N LEU A 176 -13.08 -32.84 -26.00
CA LEU A 176 -13.68 -31.65 -26.59
C LEU A 176 -13.00 -30.40 -26.04
N THR A 177 -12.96 -29.35 -26.86
CA THR A 177 -12.56 -28.00 -26.47
C THR A 177 -13.80 -27.15 -26.25
N ASP A 178 -13.70 -26.19 -25.31
CA ASP A 178 -14.72 -25.17 -25.02
C ASP A 178 -16.07 -25.74 -24.55
N GLN A 179 -16.08 -26.98 -24.06
CA GLN A 179 -17.24 -27.65 -23.48
C GLN A 179 -16.81 -28.89 -22.67
N TYR A 180 -17.75 -29.48 -21.92
CA TYR A 180 -17.53 -30.73 -21.20
C TYR A 180 -17.46 -31.94 -22.16
N SER A 181 -16.43 -32.75 -22.00
CA SER A 181 -16.39 -34.13 -22.50
C SER A 181 -17.26 -35.03 -21.64
N ASN A 182 -18.47 -35.34 -22.11
CA ASN A 182 -19.42 -36.21 -21.41
C ASN A 182 -19.25 -37.69 -21.82
N VAL A 183 -19.31 -38.59 -20.84
CA VAL A 183 -19.40 -40.04 -21.03
C VAL A 183 -20.43 -40.63 -20.08
N ASP A 184 -21.48 -41.21 -20.65
CA ASP A 184 -22.41 -42.10 -19.93
C ASP A 184 -21.84 -43.51 -19.86
N PHE A 185 -22.14 -44.25 -18.80
CA PHE A 185 -21.75 -45.65 -18.62
C PHE A 185 -22.85 -46.43 -17.88
N GLU A 186 -22.78 -47.76 -17.90
CA GLU A 186 -23.69 -48.58 -17.07
C GLU A 186 -23.52 -48.21 -15.59
N PRO A 187 -24.62 -47.93 -14.84
CA PRO A 187 -24.52 -47.47 -13.46
C PRO A 187 -23.71 -48.42 -12.57
N VAL A 188 -22.72 -47.89 -11.87
CA VAL A 188 -21.92 -48.61 -10.87
C VAL A 188 -22.15 -48.04 -9.49
N SER A 189 -22.12 -48.89 -8.47
CA SER A 189 -22.05 -48.46 -7.06
C SER A 189 -20.61 -48.62 -6.60
N ALA A 190 -19.95 -47.51 -6.29
CA ALA A 190 -18.52 -47.51 -5.99
C ALA A 190 -18.20 -46.58 -4.82
N SER A 191 -17.10 -46.82 -4.12
CA SER A 191 -16.58 -45.93 -3.07
C SER A 191 -15.63 -44.86 -3.62
N ALA A 192 -15.16 -45.03 -4.87
CA ALA A 192 -14.31 -44.07 -5.54
C ALA A 192 -14.43 -44.20 -7.06
N LEU A 193 -14.18 -43.10 -7.76
CA LEU A 193 -14.08 -43.02 -9.21
C LEU A 193 -12.75 -42.37 -9.60
N ARG A 194 -12.15 -42.80 -10.71
CA ARG A 194 -10.85 -42.33 -11.19
C ARG A 194 -10.91 -42.03 -12.69
N ILE A 195 -10.32 -40.92 -13.09
CA ILE A 195 -9.95 -40.66 -14.47
C ILE A 195 -8.48 -41.05 -14.65
N GLU A 196 -8.20 -41.88 -15.65
CA GLU A 196 -6.85 -42.09 -16.16
C GLU A 196 -6.71 -41.40 -17.52
N ALA A 197 -5.73 -40.51 -17.65
CA ALA A 197 -5.43 -39.80 -18.87
C ALA A 197 -4.02 -40.14 -19.38
N GLN A 198 -3.90 -40.40 -20.68
CA GLN A 198 -2.62 -40.52 -21.36
C GLN A 198 -2.21 -39.14 -21.87
N LEU A 199 -1.11 -38.59 -21.33
CA LEU A 199 -0.62 -37.28 -21.69
C LEU A 199 0.02 -37.27 -23.08
N ASP A 200 0.05 -36.09 -23.71
CA ASP A 200 0.79 -35.84 -24.96
C ASP A 200 2.30 -36.01 -24.75
N ASP A 201 3.04 -36.42 -25.78
CA ASP A 201 4.49 -36.69 -25.67
C ASP A 201 5.30 -35.43 -25.34
N SER A 202 4.80 -34.27 -25.75
CA SER A 202 5.49 -32.98 -25.65
C SER A 202 5.01 -32.09 -24.49
N ALA A 203 3.85 -32.39 -23.90
CA ALA A 203 3.13 -31.48 -23.01
C ALA A 203 2.42 -32.23 -21.86
N THR A 204 2.07 -31.49 -20.81
CA THR A 204 1.14 -31.99 -19.79
C THR A 204 -0.31 -31.86 -20.26
N ALA A 205 -1.27 -32.35 -19.49
CA ALA A 205 -2.70 -32.06 -19.65
C ALA A 205 -3.27 -31.46 -18.36
N GLY A 206 -4.49 -30.95 -18.42
CA GLY A 206 -5.17 -30.41 -17.26
C GLY A 206 -6.69 -30.39 -17.38
N ILE A 207 -7.34 -30.20 -16.25
CA ILE A 207 -8.78 -30.25 -16.07
C ILE A 207 -9.20 -28.97 -15.32
N PHE A 208 -10.21 -28.27 -15.83
CA PHE A 208 -10.85 -27.17 -15.13
C PHE A 208 -11.86 -27.67 -14.11
N GLU A 209 -12.72 -28.62 -14.49
CA GLU A 209 -13.80 -29.13 -13.63
C GLU A 209 -14.15 -30.58 -14.05
N TRP A 210 -14.52 -31.39 -13.08
CA TRP A 210 -14.97 -32.77 -13.24
C TRP A 210 -16.27 -33.03 -12.47
N ARG A 211 -17.34 -33.33 -13.21
CA ARG A 211 -18.69 -33.59 -12.65
C ARG A 211 -19.11 -35.03 -12.85
N LEU A 212 -20.07 -35.46 -12.04
CA LEU A 212 -20.67 -36.79 -12.07
C LEU A 212 -22.19 -36.68 -12.19
N ASN A 213 -22.82 -37.64 -12.86
CA ASN A 213 -24.28 -37.80 -12.97
C ASN A 213 -25.02 -36.57 -13.55
N ASN A 214 -24.33 -35.72 -14.32
CA ASN A 214 -24.84 -34.44 -14.83
C ASN A 214 -25.33 -33.50 -13.69
N GLU A 215 -24.73 -33.61 -12.51
CA GLU A 215 -25.05 -32.76 -11.36
C GLU A 215 -24.38 -31.38 -11.51
N GLY A 216 -25.20 -30.33 -11.49
CA GLY A 216 -24.75 -28.93 -11.37
C GLY A 216 -25.16 -28.31 -10.03
N LYS A 217 -24.86 -27.02 -9.85
CA LYS A 217 -25.28 -26.24 -8.67
C LYS A 217 -26.80 -26.29 -8.53
N LYS A 218 -27.28 -26.83 -7.40
CA LYS A 218 -28.70 -26.86 -7.00
C LYS A 218 -28.85 -26.18 -5.64
N VAL A 219 -29.97 -25.51 -5.44
CA VAL A 219 -30.26 -24.76 -4.21
C VAL A 219 -31.63 -25.17 -3.69
N ASP A 220 -31.67 -25.61 -2.44
CA ASP A 220 -32.92 -25.82 -1.70
C ASP A 220 -33.32 -24.54 -0.98
N ALA A 221 -34.55 -24.09 -1.18
CA ALA A 221 -35.07 -22.95 -0.44
C ALA A 221 -35.14 -23.26 1.06
N ILE A 222 -34.74 -22.28 1.88
CA ILE A 222 -34.92 -22.37 3.33
C ILE A 222 -36.40 -22.21 3.70
N THR A 223 -36.91 -23.04 4.61
CA THR A 223 -38.33 -23.02 5.01
C THR A 223 -38.60 -22.06 6.17
N ASP A 224 -37.62 -21.86 7.04
CA ASP A 224 -37.77 -21.07 8.27
C ASP A 224 -37.91 -19.56 7.98
N MET A 225 -37.37 -19.11 6.85
CA MET A 225 -37.34 -17.71 6.44
C MET A 225 -37.40 -17.65 4.93
N MET A 226 -38.09 -16.65 4.37
CA MET A 226 -37.93 -16.29 2.96
C MET A 226 -36.82 -15.26 2.85
N ALA A 227 -35.72 -15.64 2.21
CA ALA A 227 -34.62 -14.76 1.84
C ALA A 227 -34.56 -14.60 0.33
N SER A 228 -34.53 -13.36 -0.14
CA SER A 228 -34.48 -13.04 -1.56
C SER A 228 -33.60 -11.85 -1.82
N GLU A 229 -33.13 -11.76 -3.05
CA GLU A 229 -32.44 -10.58 -3.55
C GLU A 229 -32.96 -10.17 -4.93
N LYS A 230 -32.78 -8.89 -5.24
CA LYS A 230 -33.17 -8.28 -6.51
C LYS A 230 -32.08 -7.36 -7.00
N PHE A 231 -31.66 -7.56 -8.24
CA PHE A 231 -30.78 -6.64 -8.97
C PHE A 231 -31.60 -5.88 -10.00
N GLN A 232 -31.45 -4.56 -10.04
CA GLN A 232 -32.19 -3.69 -10.97
C GLN A 232 -31.30 -2.57 -11.49
N LEU A 233 -31.24 -2.41 -12.82
CA LEU A 233 -30.67 -1.20 -13.41
C LEU A 233 -31.72 -0.09 -13.39
N GLN A 234 -31.41 1.02 -12.72
CA GLN A 234 -32.24 2.21 -12.67
C GLN A 234 -31.38 3.47 -12.55
N ASN A 235 -31.73 4.55 -13.25
CA ASN A 235 -31.06 5.84 -13.18
C ASN A 235 -29.53 5.76 -13.33
N ASN A 236 -29.03 5.00 -14.31
CA ASN A 236 -27.59 4.77 -14.53
C ASN A 236 -26.84 4.13 -13.35
N ALA A 237 -27.56 3.44 -12.45
CA ALA A 237 -27.00 2.69 -11.33
C ALA A 237 -27.54 1.25 -11.31
N LEU A 238 -26.73 0.33 -10.78
CA LEU A 238 -27.22 -0.98 -10.38
C LEU A 238 -27.65 -0.90 -8.91
N VAL A 239 -28.89 -1.28 -8.62
CA VAL A 239 -29.42 -1.37 -7.27
C VAL A 239 -29.61 -2.83 -6.90
N TRP A 240 -28.99 -3.23 -5.79
CA TRP A 240 -29.09 -4.56 -5.20
C TRP A 240 -29.92 -4.45 -3.91
N THR A 241 -31.05 -5.15 -3.85
CA THR A 241 -31.95 -5.16 -2.70
C THR A 241 -32.01 -6.56 -2.11
N ILE A 242 -31.94 -6.68 -0.80
CA ILE A 242 -31.95 -7.95 -0.06
C ILE A 242 -33.13 -7.91 0.91
N SER A 243 -34.00 -8.91 0.89
CA SER A 243 -35.18 -8.98 1.75
C SER A 243 -35.25 -10.30 2.50
N LEU A 244 -35.43 -10.18 3.81
CA LEU A 244 -35.58 -11.30 4.74
C LEU A 244 -36.96 -11.21 5.40
N SER A 245 -37.68 -12.32 5.48
CA SER A 245 -38.96 -12.40 6.21
C SER A 245 -39.12 -13.74 6.91
N ASN A 246 -39.51 -13.69 8.18
CA ASN A 246 -39.70 -14.87 9.01
C ASN A 246 -40.94 -15.65 8.57
N ASN A 247 -40.77 -16.95 8.31
CA ASN A 247 -41.87 -17.83 7.96
C ASN A 247 -42.38 -18.67 9.14
N MET A 248 -41.75 -18.56 10.31
CA MET A 248 -42.10 -19.28 11.52
C MET A 248 -43.10 -18.52 12.40
N ASP A 249 -43.80 -19.26 13.26
CA ASP A 249 -44.69 -18.74 14.31
C ASP A 249 -43.95 -18.28 15.58
N ARG A 250 -42.62 -18.31 15.56
CA ARG A 250 -41.71 -17.88 16.63
C ARG A 250 -40.64 -16.93 16.10
N GLY A 251 -39.99 -16.18 16.98
CA GLY A 251 -38.93 -15.24 16.60
C GLY A 251 -37.72 -15.94 15.96
N LEU A 252 -37.07 -15.25 15.02
CA LEU A 252 -35.88 -15.71 14.31
C LEU A 252 -34.72 -14.74 14.55
N GLU A 253 -33.54 -15.26 14.80
CA GLU A 253 -32.30 -14.48 14.93
C GLU A 253 -31.42 -14.74 13.70
N VAL A 254 -31.04 -13.66 12.99
CA VAL A 254 -30.00 -13.68 11.96
C VAL A 254 -28.74 -13.11 12.58
N GLY A 255 -27.78 -13.99 12.83
CA GLY A 255 -26.48 -13.65 13.43
C GLY A 255 -25.57 -13.00 12.41
N ASP A 256 -25.48 -13.59 11.22
CA ASP A 256 -24.70 -13.03 10.12
C ASP A 256 -25.55 -12.84 8.86
N LEU A 257 -25.30 -11.70 8.21
CA LEU A 257 -25.75 -11.40 6.85
C LEU A 257 -24.56 -10.78 6.12
N ALA A 258 -23.89 -11.58 5.28
CA ALA A 258 -22.68 -11.19 4.57
C ALA A 258 -22.85 -11.23 3.05
N LEU A 259 -22.04 -10.40 2.40
CA LEU A 259 -22.05 -10.10 0.98
C LEU A 259 -20.71 -10.53 0.39
N PRO A 260 -20.58 -11.75 -0.16
CA PRO A 260 -19.42 -12.08 -0.97
C PRO A 260 -19.33 -11.15 -2.19
N LEU A 261 -18.17 -10.52 -2.39
CA LEU A 261 -17.92 -9.54 -3.46
C LEU A 261 -16.82 -10.05 -4.40
N PRO A 262 -17.15 -10.93 -5.37
CA PRO A 262 -16.16 -11.62 -6.20
C PRO A 262 -15.68 -10.77 -7.38
N PHE A 263 -15.13 -9.58 -7.10
CA PHE A 263 -14.63 -8.69 -8.14
C PHE A 263 -13.27 -9.16 -8.70
N ASN A 264 -12.93 -8.71 -9.90
CA ASN A 264 -11.79 -9.18 -10.70
C ASN A 264 -10.42 -8.69 -10.19
N THR A 265 -10.06 -9.07 -8.96
CA THR A 265 -8.84 -8.64 -8.26
C THR A 265 -7.72 -9.69 -8.29
N GLN A 266 -7.71 -10.57 -9.30
CA GLN A 266 -6.67 -11.58 -9.49
C GLN A 266 -5.71 -11.13 -10.60
N TYR A 267 -4.44 -10.92 -10.24
CA TYR A 267 -3.44 -10.39 -11.18
C TYR A 267 -2.86 -11.50 -12.06
N ALA A 268 -2.54 -11.15 -13.31
CA ALA A 268 -1.96 -12.03 -14.31
C ALA A 268 -0.51 -11.65 -14.61
N TRP A 269 0.29 -12.60 -15.08
CA TRP A 269 1.70 -12.33 -15.45
C TRP A 269 1.84 -11.36 -16.62
N ASP A 270 0.84 -11.28 -17.51
CA ASP A 270 0.76 -10.21 -18.49
C ASP A 270 0.48 -8.89 -17.76
N LYS A 271 1.49 -8.01 -17.73
CA LYS A 271 1.39 -6.68 -17.11
C LYS A 271 0.33 -5.82 -17.80
N THR A 272 0.15 -5.93 -19.11
CA THR A 272 -0.89 -5.20 -19.85
C THR A 272 -2.27 -5.58 -19.32
N GLU A 273 -2.51 -6.88 -19.15
CA GLU A 273 -3.77 -7.40 -18.61
C GLU A 273 -3.99 -6.95 -17.17
N THR A 274 -2.96 -7.07 -16.32
CA THR A 274 -3.05 -6.61 -14.92
C THR A 274 -3.38 -5.12 -14.83
N TYR A 275 -2.70 -4.28 -15.62
CA TYR A 275 -2.88 -2.83 -15.62
C TYR A 275 -4.23 -2.38 -16.16
N THR A 276 -4.70 -3.00 -17.24
CA THR A 276 -5.86 -2.50 -18.00
C THR A 276 -7.14 -3.29 -17.79
N LYS A 277 -7.08 -4.47 -17.15
CA LYS A 277 -8.25 -5.36 -16.99
C LYS A 277 -8.45 -5.93 -15.59
N ARG A 278 -7.46 -5.80 -14.69
CA ARG A 278 -7.59 -6.25 -13.29
C ARG A 278 -7.83 -5.08 -12.35
N LEU A 279 -8.54 -5.39 -11.27
CA LEU A 279 -9.01 -4.41 -10.32
C LEU A 279 -8.21 -4.46 -9.02
N ILE A 280 -8.06 -3.29 -8.41
CA ILE A 280 -7.73 -3.12 -7.01
C ILE A 280 -8.95 -2.54 -6.30
N ALA A 281 -9.14 -2.95 -5.03
CA ALA A 281 -10.35 -2.65 -4.28
C ALA A 281 -10.02 -1.81 -3.04
N HIS A 282 -10.78 -0.74 -2.89
CA HIS A 282 -10.75 0.22 -1.79
C HIS A 282 -11.99 0.05 -0.94
N ARG A 283 -11.83 -0.05 0.38
CA ARG A 283 -12.93 -0.51 1.25
C ARG A 283 -12.89 0.21 2.59
N LEU A 284 -13.96 0.92 2.90
CA LEU A 284 -14.20 1.51 4.21
C LEU A 284 -15.42 0.84 4.86
N ILE A 285 -15.18 0.09 5.93
CA ILE A 285 -16.23 -0.49 6.77
C ILE A 285 -16.38 0.39 8.00
N ALA A 286 -17.43 1.21 8.02
CA ALA A 286 -17.60 2.28 9.00
C ALA A 286 -19.09 2.55 9.33
N GLY A 287 -19.92 1.50 9.40
CA GLY A 287 -21.35 1.62 9.69
C GLY A 287 -22.16 2.07 8.49
N ASN A 288 -23.06 3.04 8.68
CA ASN A 288 -23.89 3.57 7.59
C ASN A 288 -23.10 4.43 6.60
N GLY A 289 -21.96 4.98 7.02
CA GLY A 289 -21.04 5.74 6.15
C GLY A 289 -20.09 4.88 5.31
N SER A 290 -20.26 3.56 5.30
CA SER A 290 -19.38 2.63 4.58
C SER A 290 -19.47 2.82 3.07
N PHE A 291 -18.38 2.52 2.37
CA PHE A 291 -18.37 2.40 0.92
C PHE A 291 -17.26 1.45 0.47
N ILE A 292 -17.41 0.91 -0.74
CA ILE A 292 -16.40 0.10 -1.40
C ILE A 292 -16.30 0.58 -2.83
N PHE A 293 -15.11 0.69 -3.41
CA PHE A 293 -14.97 0.91 -4.84
C PHE A 293 -13.85 0.09 -5.45
N TRP A 294 -13.96 -0.14 -6.75
CA TRP A 294 -12.98 -0.86 -7.55
C TRP A 294 -12.49 0.02 -8.69
N MET A 295 -11.19 0.02 -8.88
CA MET A 295 -10.52 0.70 -9.99
C MET A 295 -9.52 -0.25 -10.64
N ARG A 296 -9.18 0.03 -11.89
CA ARG A 296 -8.06 -0.66 -12.54
C ARG A 296 -6.74 -0.27 -11.88
N THR A 297 -5.76 -1.16 -11.97
CA THR A 297 -4.45 -0.91 -11.38
C THR A 297 -3.65 0.18 -12.09
N ASN A 298 -4.03 0.54 -13.32
CA ASN A 298 -3.54 1.73 -14.03
C ASN A 298 -4.31 3.02 -13.71
N THR A 299 -5.25 3.02 -12.77
CA THR A 299 -5.93 4.24 -12.25
C THR A 299 -6.84 4.95 -13.25
N GLU A 300 -6.87 4.52 -14.51
CA GLU A 300 -7.73 5.15 -15.51
C GLU A 300 -9.18 4.70 -15.31
N GLY A 301 -10.07 5.68 -15.08
CA GLY A 301 -11.49 5.44 -14.91
C GLY A 301 -12.18 4.79 -16.12
N PRO A 302 -13.39 4.24 -15.92
CA PRO A 302 -14.23 4.50 -14.75
C PRO A 302 -13.95 3.57 -13.55
N TYR A 303 -14.25 4.07 -12.36
CA TYR A 303 -14.28 3.31 -11.11
C TYR A 303 -15.72 2.88 -10.81
N LEU A 304 -15.89 1.71 -10.21
CA LEU A 304 -17.21 1.25 -9.76
C LEU A 304 -17.33 1.45 -8.25
N VAL A 305 -18.30 2.25 -7.79
CA VAL A 305 -18.51 2.61 -6.39
C VAL A 305 -19.78 1.95 -5.86
N MET A 306 -19.67 1.18 -4.79
CA MET A 306 -20.76 0.57 -4.03
C MET A 306 -21.02 1.37 -2.74
N THR A 307 -22.27 1.80 -2.56
CA THR A 307 -22.74 2.55 -1.39
C THR A 307 -23.97 1.88 -0.77
N PRO A 308 -24.12 1.86 0.56
CA PRO A 308 -25.34 1.38 1.21
C PRO A 308 -26.53 2.30 0.92
N LEU A 309 -27.70 1.71 0.71
CA LEU A 309 -28.97 2.44 0.74
C LEU A 309 -29.32 2.86 2.18
N PRO A 310 -30.28 3.80 2.36
CA PRO A 310 -30.83 4.13 3.67
C PRO A 310 -31.12 2.90 4.54
N ASP A 311 -30.76 2.97 5.82
CA ASP A 311 -30.95 1.93 6.84
C ASP A 311 -30.17 0.63 6.62
N THR A 312 -29.21 0.63 5.69
CA THR A 312 -28.18 -0.40 5.53
C THR A 312 -26.84 0.12 6.06
N ALA A 313 -26.04 -0.77 6.65
CA ALA A 313 -24.70 -0.48 7.16
C ALA A 313 -23.78 -1.66 6.85
N LEU A 314 -22.48 -1.42 6.81
CA LEU A 314 -21.46 -2.47 6.87
C LEU A 314 -20.68 -2.32 8.17
N GLU A 315 -20.49 -3.43 8.89
CA GLU A 315 -19.90 -3.41 10.24
C GLU A 315 -18.70 -4.34 10.40
N TYR A 316 -18.49 -5.28 9.48
CA TYR A 316 -17.46 -6.30 9.57
C TYR A 316 -17.06 -6.82 8.19
N PHE A 317 -15.91 -7.48 8.07
CA PHE A 317 -15.52 -8.19 6.86
C PHE A 317 -14.66 -9.42 7.15
N ASP A 318 -14.63 -10.35 6.21
CA ASP A 318 -13.60 -11.39 6.13
C ASP A 318 -12.94 -11.38 4.75
N ALA A 319 -11.75 -11.98 4.69
CA ALA A 319 -11.05 -12.17 3.43
C ALA A 319 -10.09 -13.37 3.51
N SER A 320 -10.05 -14.17 2.44
CA SER A 320 -9.14 -15.30 2.32
C SER A 320 -8.14 -15.10 1.18
N ARG A 321 -6.93 -15.68 1.32
CA ARG A 321 -5.84 -15.51 0.34
C ARG A 321 -5.93 -16.52 -0.81
N PHE A 322 -6.43 -17.73 -0.55
CA PHE A 322 -6.51 -18.83 -1.51
C PHE A 322 -7.76 -19.70 -1.25
N PRO A 323 -8.76 -19.70 -2.17
CA PRO A 323 -8.92 -18.74 -3.27
C PRO A 323 -9.02 -17.31 -2.73
N ARG A 324 -8.68 -16.29 -3.52
CA ARG A 324 -8.87 -14.89 -3.05
C ARG A 324 -10.37 -14.63 -2.92
N SER A 325 -10.84 -14.34 -1.70
CA SER A 325 -12.24 -13.99 -1.43
C SER A 325 -12.34 -12.80 -0.48
N TYR A 326 -13.45 -12.09 -0.55
CA TYR A 326 -13.80 -10.99 0.35
C TYR A 326 -15.32 -10.98 0.57
N ALA A 327 -15.76 -10.90 1.83
CA ALA A 327 -17.16 -10.66 2.16
C ALA A 327 -17.31 -9.50 3.15
N ALA A 328 -18.22 -8.57 2.86
CA ALA A 328 -18.61 -7.50 3.78
C ALA A 328 -19.92 -7.87 4.49
N TYR A 329 -20.06 -7.50 5.76
CA TYR A 329 -21.17 -7.94 6.61
C TYR A 329 -22.07 -6.77 7.00
N ILE A 330 -23.38 -6.97 6.85
CA ILE A 330 -24.42 -6.09 7.40
C ILE A 330 -24.65 -6.43 8.89
N HIS A 331 -24.67 -7.72 9.20
CA HIS A 331 -24.75 -8.27 10.55
C HIS A 331 -23.67 -9.33 10.71
N SER A 332 -23.02 -9.38 11.86
CA SER A 332 -21.83 -10.20 12.10
C SER A 332 -21.75 -10.78 13.51
N ALA A 333 -22.89 -10.92 14.21
CA ALA A 333 -22.91 -11.38 15.59
C ALA A 333 -22.33 -12.80 15.76
N ALA A 334 -22.59 -13.72 14.82
CA ALA A 334 -22.05 -15.07 14.89
C ALA A 334 -20.54 -15.07 14.61
N SER A 335 -20.10 -14.33 13.57
CA SER A 335 -18.67 -14.17 13.26
C SER A 335 -17.91 -13.49 14.39
N GLY A 336 -18.52 -12.49 15.03
CA GLY A 336 -17.95 -11.80 16.18
C GLY A 336 -17.84 -12.71 17.41
N GLU A 337 -18.80 -13.62 17.62
CA GLU A 337 -18.72 -14.63 18.70
C GLU A 337 -17.53 -15.58 18.48
N GLU A 338 -17.37 -16.08 17.26
CA GLU A 338 -16.25 -16.95 16.88
C GLU A 338 -14.90 -16.23 17.00
N LEU A 339 -14.84 -14.96 16.57
CA LEU A 339 -13.65 -14.13 16.70
C LEU A 339 -13.21 -13.97 18.16
N ARG A 340 -14.17 -13.64 19.05
CA ARG A 340 -13.90 -13.50 20.48
C ARG A 340 -13.44 -14.82 21.10
N ALA A 341 -14.04 -15.94 20.69
CA ALA A 341 -13.61 -17.27 21.14
C ALA A 341 -12.17 -17.61 20.73
N LYS A 342 -11.68 -17.08 19.60
CA LYS A 342 -10.28 -17.18 19.16
C LYS A 342 -9.33 -16.18 19.83
N GLY A 343 -9.86 -15.22 20.60
CA GLY A 343 -9.09 -14.13 21.20
C GLY A 343 -8.78 -12.97 20.26
N GLY A 344 -9.48 -12.88 19.12
CA GLY A 344 -9.36 -11.75 18.19
C GLY A 344 -10.18 -10.53 18.64
N THR A 345 -9.90 -9.38 18.03
CA THR A 345 -10.58 -8.10 18.35
C THR A 345 -11.17 -7.44 17.11
N TRP A 346 -12.22 -6.66 17.32
CA TRP A 346 -12.86 -5.85 16.29
C TRP A 346 -13.41 -4.56 16.91
N ARG A 347 -13.28 -3.44 16.21
CA ARG A 347 -13.55 -2.09 16.75
C ARG A 347 -15.00 -1.67 16.63
N LEU A 348 -15.71 -2.14 15.60
CA LEU A 348 -17.12 -1.83 15.41
C LEU A 348 -18.02 -2.85 16.13
N PRO A 349 -19.27 -2.48 16.48
CA PRO A 349 -20.22 -3.44 17.03
C PRO A 349 -20.49 -4.59 16.06
N ASN A 350 -20.62 -5.82 16.58
CA ASN A 350 -21.20 -6.94 15.84
C ASN A 350 -22.69 -7.02 16.16
N THR A 351 -23.54 -6.63 15.22
CA THR A 351 -25.00 -6.62 15.38
C THR A 351 -25.65 -7.89 14.82
N ARG A 352 -26.91 -8.09 15.22
CA ARG A 352 -27.79 -9.16 14.75
C ARG A 352 -29.14 -8.56 14.35
N LEU A 353 -29.88 -9.27 13.50
CA LEU A 353 -31.28 -8.96 13.20
C LEU A 353 -32.19 -9.93 13.96
N LEU A 354 -33.20 -9.38 14.63
CA LEU A 354 -34.29 -10.14 15.23
C LEU A 354 -35.55 -9.92 14.40
N LEU A 355 -36.08 -11.00 13.83
CA LEU A 355 -37.36 -10.98 13.11
C LEU A 355 -38.47 -11.51 14.01
N ALA A 356 -39.56 -10.75 14.13
CA ALA A 356 -40.74 -11.17 14.87
C ALA A 356 -41.40 -12.41 14.22
N PRO A 357 -42.26 -13.16 14.95
CA PRO A 357 -43.07 -14.21 14.35
C PRO A 357 -43.83 -13.73 13.12
N LYS A 358 -44.03 -14.62 12.14
CA LYS A 358 -44.76 -14.35 10.90
C LYS A 358 -46.08 -13.60 11.16
N GLY A 359 -46.32 -12.55 10.40
CA GLY A 359 -47.54 -11.72 10.48
C GLY A 359 -47.53 -10.67 11.59
N HIS A 360 -46.45 -10.57 12.38
CA HIS A 360 -46.28 -9.51 13.37
C HIS A 360 -45.43 -8.37 12.83
N SER A 361 -45.59 -7.17 13.39
CA SER A 361 -44.73 -6.02 13.04
C SER A 361 -43.26 -6.35 13.31
N GLY A 362 -42.40 -6.18 12.29
CA GLY A 362 -40.98 -6.52 12.36
C GLY A 362 -40.64 -7.97 12.01
N ASP A 363 -41.56 -8.71 11.39
CA ASP A 363 -41.30 -10.05 10.84
C ASP A 363 -40.43 -10.04 9.58
N SER A 364 -40.15 -8.86 9.02
CA SER A 364 -39.40 -8.67 7.78
C SER A 364 -38.47 -7.47 7.84
N LYS A 365 -37.40 -7.53 7.04
CA LYS A 365 -36.43 -6.45 6.90
C LYS A 365 -35.81 -6.46 5.50
N THR A 366 -35.59 -5.26 4.98
CA THR A 366 -34.95 -5.04 3.67
C THR A 366 -33.70 -4.20 3.84
N TYR A 367 -32.67 -4.55 3.07
CA TYR A 367 -31.40 -3.85 2.93
C TYR A 367 -31.14 -3.59 1.45
N GLY A 368 -30.17 -2.72 1.15
CA GLY A 368 -29.69 -2.65 -0.22
C GLY A 368 -28.46 -1.79 -0.41
N PHE A 369 -27.94 -1.88 -1.63
CA PHE A 369 -26.75 -1.18 -2.09
C PHE A 369 -26.98 -0.61 -3.48
N ARG A 370 -26.25 0.46 -3.78
CA ARG A 370 -26.22 1.08 -5.09
C ARG A 370 -24.79 1.09 -5.62
N PHE A 371 -24.65 0.69 -6.88
CA PHE A 371 -23.41 0.73 -7.63
C PHE A 371 -23.49 1.83 -8.70
N ARG A 372 -22.54 2.76 -8.67
CA ARG A 372 -22.42 3.87 -9.62
C ARG A 372 -21.01 3.95 -10.20
N TRP A 373 -20.91 4.43 -11.43
CA TRP A 373 -19.64 4.77 -12.05
C TRP A 373 -19.14 6.12 -11.55
N ALA A 374 -17.85 6.22 -11.31
CA ALA A 374 -17.12 7.46 -11.05
C ALA A 374 -15.96 7.57 -12.04
N GLN A 375 -15.62 8.77 -12.49
CA GLN A 375 -14.51 8.93 -13.44
C GLN A 375 -13.13 8.74 -12.79
N ASP A 376 -12.98 9.18 -11.55
CA ASP A 376 -11.73 9.22 -10.80
C ASP A 376 -12.03 9.36 -9.30
N TYR A 377 -11.01 9.62 -8.48
CA TYR A 377 -11.15 9.85 -7.03
C TYR A 377 -12.08 11.01 -6.66
N ALA A 378 -12.07 12.12 -7.41
CA ALA A 378 -12.97 13.23 -7.16
C ALA A 378 -14.41 12.82 -7.49
N GLY A 379 -14.59 12.06 -8.58
CA GLY A 379 -15.86 11.44 -8.92
C GLY A 379 -16.38 10.48 -7.83
N VAL A 380 -15.50 9.72 -7.15
CA VAL A 380 -15.92 8.89 -6.01
C VAL A 380 -16.43 9.79 -4.87
N ARG A 381 -15.71 10.86 -4.51
CA ARG A 381 -16.16 11.82 -3.48
C ARG A 381 -17.52 12.43 -3.80
N ASP A 382 -17.75 12.79 -5.06
CA ASP A 382 -19.03 13.33 -5.50
C ASP A 382 -20.15 12.27 -5.46
N VAL A 383 -19.87 11.02 -5.86
CA VAL A 383 -20.82 9.91 -5.70
C VAL A 383 -21.20 9.72 -4.23
N LEU A 384 -20.23 9.76 -3.29
CA LEU A 384 -20.52 9.64 -1.87
C LEU A 384 -21.44 10.79 -1.38
N TYR A 385 -21.16 12.02 -1.79
CA TYR A 385 -21.99 13.17 -1.45
C TYR A 385 -23.42 13.06 -2.02
N ASP A 386 -23.54 12.74 -3.31
CA ASP A 386 -24.83 12.57 -4.01
C ASP A 386 -25.70 11.46 -3.39
N GLU A 387 -25.07 10.38 -2.91
CA GLU A 387 -25.76 9.25 -2.27
C GLU A 387 -26.09 9.50 -0.79
N ASN A 388 -25.99 10.75 -0.32
CA ASN A 388 -26.21 11.16 1.07
C ASN A 388 -25.27 10.44 2.06
N LEU A 389 -24.01 10.26 1.66
CA LEU A 389 -22.92 9.82 2.54
C LEU A 389 -21.97 11.01 2.80
N PHE A 390 -20.69 10.72 3.05
CA PHE A 390 -19.70 11.69 3.50
C PHE A 390 -18.50 11.69 2.55
N ASP A 391 -18.19 12.87 2.02
CA ASP A 391 -16.85 13.17 1.53
C ASP A 391 -16.01 13.70 2.70
N VAL A 392 -15.02 12.91 3.11
CA VAL A 392 -14.18 13.17 4.30
C VAL A 392 -12.76 13.52 3.87
N ASN A 393 -12.22 14.61 4.43
CA ASN A 393 -10.80 14.95 4.33
C ASN A 393 -10.23 15.11 5.73
N VAL A 394 -9.00 14.68 5.97
CA VAL A 394 -8.33 14.77 7.27
C VAL A 394 -6.90 15.26 7.09
N VAL A 395 -6.45 16.18 7.95
CA VAL A 395 -5.08 16.69 7.99
C VAL A 395 -4.55 16.72 9.43
N PRO A 396 -3.26 16.44 9.68
CA PRO A 396 -2.26 16.03 8.70
C PRO A 396 -2.34 14.54 8.32
N GLY A 397 -3.20 13.76 8.99
CA GLY A 397 -3.39 12.32 8.76
C GLY A 397 -4.26 11.70 9.85
N MET A 398 -4.36 10.37 9.88
CA MET A 398 -5.08 9.62 10.92
C MET A 398 -4.19 8.89 11.92
N THR A 399 -2.93 8.64 11.57
CA THR A 399 -1.88 8.48 12.57
C THR A 399 -1.41 9.88 12.95
N VAL A 400 -1.55 10.27 14.22
CA VAL A 400 -1.27 11.64 14.67
C VAL A 400 -0.48 11.62 15.98
N PRO A 401 0.67 12.31 16.06
CA PRO A 401 1.39 12.48 17.32
C PRO A 401 0.58 13.24 18.37
N SER A 402 0.73 12.85 19.64
CA SER A 402 -0.02 13.47 20.76
C SER A 402 0.23 14.97 20.96
N ASP A 403 1.31 15.51 20.39
CA ASP A 403 1.64 16.95 20.42
C ASP A 403 1.28 17.69 19.11
N LEU A 404 0.55 17.05 18.21
CA LEU A 404 -0.05 17.64 17.02
C LEU A 404 -1.58 17.63 17.09
N GLY A 405 -2.20 18.70 16.58
CA GLY A 405 -3.64 18.73 16.34
C GLY A 405 -3.97 18.18 14.96
N ALA A 406 -5.18 17.63 14.81
CA ALA A 406 -5.74 17.25 13.51
C ALA A 406 -7.00 18.07 13.20
N MET A 407 -7.31 18.20 11.92
CA MET A 407 -8.56 18.74 11.42
C MET A 407 -9.20 17.75 10.47
N PHE A 408 -10.53 17.73 10.43
CA PHE A 408 -11.27 16.96 9.45
C PHE A 408 -12.47 17.74 8.92
N SER A 409 -12.78 17.52 7.65
CA SER A 409 -13.95 18.08 6.97
C SER A 409 -14.96 16.98 6.70
N LEU A 410 -16.24 17.30 6.85
CA LEU A 410 -17.36 16.43 6.50
C LEU A 410 -18.26 17.16 5.51
N ARG A 411 -18.17 16.80 4.22
CA ARG A 411 -19.08 17.27 3.17
C ARG A 411 -20.23 16.28 3.02
N THR A 412 -21.46 16.68 3.37
CA THR A 412 -22.63 15.79 3.36
C THR A 412 -23.95 16.56 3.29
N HIS A 413 -25.00 15.98 2.71
CA HIS A 413 -26.37 16.49 2.81
C HIS A 413 -27.03 16.24 4.18
N ASN A 414 -26.46 15.35 4.99
CA ASN A 414 -27.07 14.97 6.25
C ASN A 414 -26.75 15.97 7.36
N PRO A 415 -27.72 16.31 8.23
CA PRO A 415 -27.41 17.05 9.45
C PRO A 415 -26.57 16.18 10.39
N ILE A 416 -25.40 16.69 10.77
CA ILE A 416 -24.53 16.08 11.78
C ILE A 416 -25.08 16.45 13.16
N ARG A 417 -25.43 15.43 13.96
CA ARG A 417 -25.97 15.63 15.31
C ARG A 417 -24.86 15.83 16.33
N ALA A 418 -23.81 15.00 16.27
CA ALA A 418 -22.68 15.07 17.18
C ALA A 418 -21.45 14.35 16.61
N ILE A 419 -20.27 14.77 17.06
CA ILE A 419 -19.04 13.99 16.97
C ILE A 419 -18.76 13.44 18.37
N VAL A 420 -18.87 12.12 18.55
CA VAL A 420 -18.74 11.46 19.84
C VAL A 420 -17.38 10.74 19.92
N PRO A 421 -16.43 11.24 20.72
CA PRO A 421 -15.15 10.56 20.92
C PRO A 421 -15.31 9.32 21.82
N GLU A 422 -14.54 8.27 21.52
CA GLU A 422 -14.43 7.05 22.35
C GLU A 422 -13.94 7.35 23.77
N HIS A 423 -13.07 8.37 23.92
CA HIS A 423 -12.52 8.82 25.20
C HIS A 423 -12.76 10.33 25.38
N PRO A 424 -13.95 10.75 25.85
CA PRO A 424 -14.32 12.16 25.96
C PRO A 424 -13.44 13.00 26.90
N ASP A 425 -12.85 12.38 27.93
CA ASP A 425 -11.94 13.02 28.88
C ASP A 425 -10.51 13.19 28.33
N LYS A 426 -10.17 12.48 27.25
CA LYS A 426 -8.85 12.48 26.60
C LYS A 426 -8.87 13.01 25.17
N THR A 427 -10.03 13.42 24.68
CA THR A 427 -10.24 13.86 23.30
C THR A 427 -11.05 15.15 23.28
N LYS A 428 -10.47 16.21 22.73
CA LYS A 428 -11.17 17.48 22.54
C LYS A 428 -11.55 17.63 21.07
N VAL A 429 -12.84 17.76 20.79
CA VAL A 429 -13.37 18.07 19.46
C VAL A 429 -13.98 19.48 19.48
N GLU A 430 -13.68 20.27 18.46
CA GLU A 430 -14.16 21.65 18.30
C GLU A 430 -14.72 21.83 16.89
N TYR A 431 -15.95 22.31 16.79
CA TYR A 431 -16.54 22.72 15.51
C TYR A 431 -15.98 24.09 15.12
N VAL A 432 -15.39 24.18 13.92
CA VAL A 432 -14.72 25.39 13.43
C VAL A 432 -15.67 26.26 12.62
N GLY A 433 -16.65 25.66 11.96
CA GLY A 433 -17.58 26.34 11.06
C GLY A 433 -17.75 25.59 9.75
N GLU A 434 -18.48 26.20 8.84
CA GLU A 434 -18.69 25.71 7.48
C GLU A 434 -17.80 26.48 6.50
N ARG A 435 -17.16 25.77 5.55
CA ARG A 435 -16.35 26.39 4.51
C ARG A 435 -16.58 25.77 3.14
N GLY A 436 -17.41 26.44 2.33
CA GLY A 436 -17.95 25.88 1.10
C GLY A 436 -19.26 25.15 1.38
N LYS A 437 -19.98 24.81 0.32
CA LYS A 437 -21.34 24.26 0.42
C LYS A 437 -21.34 22.91 1.16
N ASP A 438 -22.05 22.85 2.29
CA ASP A 438 -22.25 21.64 3.10
C ASP A 438 -20.96 21.05 3.68
N VAL A 439 -19.86 21.81 3.74
CA VAL A 439 -18.55 21.35 4.24
C VAL A 439 -18.34 21.78 5.68
N GLN A 440 -18.60 20.88 6.62
CA GLN A 440 -18.45 21.16 8.06
C GLN A 440 -17.02 20.84 8.53
N LEU A 441 -16.36 21.78 9.20
CA LEU A 441 -14.99 21.65 9.67
C LEU A 441 -14.91 21.43 11.18
N TYR A 442 -14.01 20.53 11.58
CA TYR A 442 -13.74 20.21 12.98
C TYR A 442 -12.23 20.17 13.24
N LYS A 443 -11.84 20.58 14.44
CA LYS A 443 -10.52 20.35 15.04
C LYS A 443 -10.62 19.25 16.08
N VAL A 444 -9.61 18.38 16.15
CA VAL A 444 -9.49 17.36 17.19
C VAL A 444 -8.08 17.34 17.77
N ARG A 445 -7.99 17.15 19.09
CA ARG A 445 -6.75 16.86 19.81
C ARG A 445 -6.96 15.63 20.69
N PHE A 446 -6.00 14.70 20.63
CA PHE A 446 -5.99 13.47 21.42
C PHE A 446 -4.85 13.48 22.42
N SER A 447 -5.08 12.88 23.59
CA SER A 447 -4.06 12.71 24.64
C SER A 447 -3.85 11.25 25.06
N ARG A 448 -4.68 10.33 24.55
CA ARG A 448 -4.54 8.89 24.80
C ARG A 448 -3.78 8.25 23.65
N LEU A 449 -2.62 7.65 23.95
CA LEU A 449 -1.83 6.88 22.99
C LEU A 449 -2.59 5.62 22.53
N GLY A 450 -2.29 5.17 21.31
CA GLY A 450 -2.93 4.02 20.67
C GLY A 450 -4.19 4.38 19.89
N GLU A 451 -5.07 3.40 19.73
CA GLU A 451 -6.29 3.58 18.93
C GLU A 451 -7.31 4.51 19.60
N ASN A 452 -7.89 5.40 18.80
CA ASN A 452 -8.96 6.30 19.19
C ASN A 452 -10.03 6.34 18.09
N LEU A 453 -11.31 6.30 18.45
CA LEU A 453 -12.42 6.37 17.50
C LEU A 453 -13.27 7.63 17.71
N LEU A 454 -13.63 8.29 16.61
CA LEU A 454 -14.66 9.34 16.59
C LEU A 454 -15.89 8.78 15.87
N LYS A 455 -17.03 8.79 16.54
CA LYS A 455 -18.31 8.42 15.94
C LYS A 455 -19.05 9.68 15.50
N VAL A 456 -19.24 9.84 14.20
CA VAL A 456 -20.09 10.87 13.60
C VAL A 456 -21.53 10.38 13.67
N ASP A 457 -22.31 10.91 14.61
CA ASP A 457 -23.74 10.63 14.73
C ASP A 457 -24.51 11.57 13.79
N TYR A 458 -25.32 11.01 12.89
CA TYR A 458 -26.10 11.79 11.92
C TYR A 458 -27.46 11.14 11.63
N GLY A 459 -28.40 11.95 11.11
CA GLY A 459 -29.74 11.48 10.76
C GLY A 459 -30.45 10.72 11.89
N ASN A 460 -31.31 9.76 11.52
CA ASN A 460 -32.08 8.96 12.47
C ASN A 460 -31.32 7.71 12.90
N GLY A 461 -30.40 7.85 13.84
CA GLY A 461 -29.67 6.74 14.45
C GLY A 461 -28.56 6.14 13.57
N ARG A 462 -28.13 6.85 12.53
CA ARG A 462 -27.03 6.44 11.65
C ARG A 462 -25.70 6.95 12.17
N TYR A 463 -24.63 6.30 11.74
CA TYR A 463 -23.28 6.75 12.09
C TYR A 463 -22.23 6.43 11.03
N LEU A 464 -21.15 7.20 11.09
CA LEU A 464 -19.87 6.97 10.42
C LEU A 464 -18.78 6.91 11.51
N SER A 465 -17.87 5.96 11.42
CA SER A 465 -16.69 5.89 12.29
C SER A 465 -15.46 6.46 11.60
N LEU A 466 -14.69 7.28 12.32
CA LEU A 466 -13.35 7.71 11.93
C LEU A 466 -12.35 7.14 12.93
N GLU A 467 -11.36 6.38 12.46
CA GLU A 467 -10.37 5.73 13.32
C GLU A 467 -9.02 6.43 13.24
N PHE A 468 -8.50 6.83 14.41
CA PHE A 468 -7.20 7.45 14.58
C PHE A 468 -6.26 6.56 15.39
N PHE A 469 -4.96 6.71 15.16
CA PHE A 469 -3.92 6.14 16.01
C PHE A 469 -3.02 7.25 16.53
N VAL A 470 -2.84 7.31 17.84
CA VAL A 470 -2.10 8.39 18.49
C VAL A 470 -0.75 7.88 18.95
N THR A 471 0.32 8.52 18.50
CA THR A 471 1.69 8.16 18.84
C THR A 471 2.28 9.11 19.88
N GLU A 472 3.42 8.75 20.47
CA GLU A 472 4.30 9.75 21.08
C GLU A 472 4.80 10.75 20.01
N PRO A 473 5.34 11.92 20.42
CA PRO A 473 5.95 12.88 19.49
C PRO A 473 6.96 12.22 18.56
N LEU A 474 6.99 12.61 17.29
CA LEU A 474 7.81 11.95 16.25
C LEU A 474 9.30 11.94 16.59
N GLU A 475 9.82 13.00 17.20
CA GLU A 475 11.23 13.05 17.64
C GLU A 475 11.55 11.92 18.64
N THR A 476 10.62 11.61 19.55
CA THR A 476 10.73 10.49 20.48
C THR A 476 10.74 9.16 19.74
N LEU A 477 9.86 9.00 18.75
CA LEU A 477 9.78 7.76 17.95
C LEU A 477 11.09 7.49 17.19
N TYR A 478 11.65 8.50 16.52
CA TYR A 478 12.93 8.37 15.81
C TYR A 478 14.05 7.90 16.74
N LYS A 479 14.17 8.57 17.90
CA LYS A 479 15.20 8.27 18.91
C LYS A 479 15.03 6.88 19.51
N LYS A 480 13.80 6.51 19.89
CA LYS A 480 13.52 5.19 20.47
C LYS A 480 13.76 4.07 19.48
N ARG A 481 13.35 4.19 18.22
CA ARG A 481 13.58 3.12 17.23
C ARG A 481 15.07 2.85 17.02
N ALA A 482 15.89 3.89 16.86
CA ALA A 482 17.34 3.72 16.67
C ALA A 482 18.02 3.09 17.91
N ALA A 483 17.67 3.57 19.10
CA ALA A 483 18.15 2.99 20.35
C ALA A 483 17.72 1.52 20.50
N PHE A 484 16.48 1.18 20.11
CA PHE A 484 15.94 -0.17 20.14
C PHE A 484 16.70 -1.11 19.22
N LEU A 485 16.98 -0.70 17.98
CA LEU A 485 17.75 -1.49 17.02
C LEU A 485 19.12 -1.92 17.58
N VAL A 486 19.81 -1.00 18.26
CA VAL A 486 21.14 -1.25 18.84
C VAL A 486 21.09 -2.09 20.12
N SER A 487 20.04 -1.95 20.91
CA SER A 487 19.90 -2.63 22.20
C SER A 487 19.30 -4.03 22.07
N HIS A 488 18.29 -4.22 21.22
CA HIS A 488 17.47 -5.43 21.14
C HIS A 488 17.59 -6.18 19.82
N GLU A 489 17.87 -5.50 18.70
CA GLU A 489 17.93 -6.14 17.38
C GLU A 489 19.36 -6.47 16.90
N GLN A 490 20.42 -6.14 17.65
CA GLN A 490 21.80 -6.42 17.26
C GLN A 490 22.42 -7.63 17.98
N HIS A 491 22.93 -8.59 17.20
CA HIS A 491 23.71 -9.73 17.71
C HIS A 491 25.11 -9.31 18.14
N LYS A 492 25.53 -9.67 19.36
CA LYS A 492 26.81 -9.23 19.95
C LYS A 492 27.79 -10.37 20.25
N ASP A 493 27.39 -11.63 20.09
CA ASP A 493 28.22 -12.79 20.37
C ASP A 493 29.40 -12.89 19.36
N PRO A 494 30.66 -12.79 19.81
CA PRO A 494 31.82 -12.84 18.93
C PRO A 494 32.11 -14.24 18.34
N ALA A 495 31.50 -15.31 18.89
CA ALA A 495 31.67 -16.66 18.38
C ALA A 495 30.78 -16.97 17.15
N LYS A 496 29.77 -16.13 16.89
CA LYS A 496 28.85 -16.31 15.77
C LYS A 496 29.39 -15.66 14.50
N TRP A 497 29.20 -16.31 13.36
CA TRP A 497 29.54 -15.74 12.06
C TRP A 497 28.73 -14.46 11.76
N TYR A 498 27.56 -14.35 12.37
CA TYR A 498 26.65 -13.20 12.27
C TYR A 498 26.87 -12.16 13.38
N LYS A 499 28.09 -12.02 13.91
CA LYS A 499 28.44 -10.96 14.86
C LYS A 499 28.09 -9.59 14.28
N ALA A 500 27.51 -8.71 15.12
CA ALA A 500 27.06 -7.35 14.81
C ALA A 500 25.86 -7.23 13.85
N LEU A 501 25.29 -8.36 13.41
CA LEU A 501 24.08 -8.38 12.57
C LEU A 501 22.88 -7.74 13.28
N PHE A 502 22.16 -6.87 12.58
CA PHE A 502 20.81 -6.45 12.95
C PHE A 502 19.77 -7.45 12.40
N SER A 503 18.91 -7.98 13.27
CA SER A 503 17.96 -9.09 12.97
C SER A 503 16.52 -8.73 13.41
N GLN A 504 15.62 -9.71 13.39
CA GLN A 504 14.21 -9.56 13.76
C GLN A 504 14.01 -9.73 15.27
N TRP A 505 13.37 -8.74 15.90
CA TRP A 505 12.82 -8.89 17.24
C TRP A 505 11.39 -9.43 17.17
N ASP A 506 11.13 -10.53 17.86
CA ASP A 506 9.78 -11.03 18.11
C ASP A 506 9.17 -10.25 19.27
N MET A 507 8.34 -9.25 18.97
CA MET A 507 7.68 -8.45 20.01
C MET A 507 6.68 -9.27 20.86
N LYS A 508 6.16 -10.38 20.32
CA LYS A 508 5.17 -11.22 21.00
C LYS A 508 5.83 -12.04 22.12
N HIS A 509 7.02 -12.57 21.86
CA HIS A 509 7.75 -13.43 22.79
C HIS A 509 9.00 -12.78 23.40
N GLN A 510 9.36 -11.57 22.97
CA GLN A 510 10.56 -10.83 23.40
C GLN A 510 11.86 -11.59 23.12
N ILE A 511 12.01 -12.08 21.89
CA ILE A 511 13.16 -12.89 21.47
C ILE A 511 13.81 -12.25 20.23
N LEU A 512 15.13 -12.05 20.28
CA LEU A 512 15.92 -11.72 19.11
C LEU A 512 16.13 -12.98 18.26
N ARG A 513 15.47 -13.05 17.10
CA ARG A 513 15.62 -14.17 16.16
C ARG A 513 16.98 -14.12 15.48
N SER A 514 17.44 -15.28 15.00
CA SER A 514 18.80 -15.43 14.46
C SER A 514 18.84 -16.46 13.34
N PRO A 515 19.93 -16.55 12.56
CA PRO A 515 20.13 -17.66 11.62
C PRO A 515 20.05 -19.05 12.25
N ASP A 516 20.23 -19.18 13.58
CA ASP A 516 20.13 -20.45 14.31
C ASP A 516 18.74 -20.68 14.94
N ASP A 517 17.90 -19.64 15.03
CA ASP A 517 16.53 -19.68 15.56
C ASP A 517 15.61 -18.79 14.73
N LEU A 518 14.93 -19.41 13.78
CA LEU A 518 14.11 -18.73 12.78
C LEU A 518 12.65 -18.54 13.20
N ASP A 519 12.12 -19.33 14.14
CA ASP A 519 10.68 -19.32 14.47
C ASP A 519 9.75 -19.42 13.22
N GLY A 520 10.15 -20.20 12.23
CA GLY A 520 9.40 -20.37 10.97
C GLY A 520 9.56 -19.22 9.96
N LEU A 521 10.34 -18.18 10.28
CA LEU A 521 10.78 -17.17 9.32
C LEU A 521 11.63 -17.80 8.21
N GLN A 522 11.55 -17.21 7.02
CA GLN A 522 12.51 -17.51 5.95
C GLN A 522 13.92 -17.13 6.42
N SER A 523 14.94 -17.90 6.06
CA SER A 523 16.31 -17.68 6.54
C SER A 523 16.88 -16.30 6.18
N TYR A 524 16.41 -15.72 5.07
CA TYR A 524 16.79 -14.37 4.68
C TYR A 524 16.25 -13.33 5.65
N ALA A 525 15.07 -13.54 6.24
CA ALA A 525 14.34 -12.54 7.01
C ALA A 525 15.11 -12.05 8.26
N VAL A 526 16.02 -12.88 8.77
CA VAL A 526 16.80 -12.61 9.99
C VAL A 526 18.19 -12.06 9.72
N ALA A 527 18.65 -12.01 8.46
CA ALA A 527 20.06 -11.69 8.20
C ALA A 527 20.36 -11.02 6.85
N TYR A 528 19.41 -11.01 5.92
CA TYR A 528 19.56 -10.55 4.53
C TYR A 528 18.28 -9.87 4.08
N ASP A 529 18.27 -9.45 2.82
CA ASP A 529 17.08 -8.98 2.15
C ASP A 529 16.53 -7.70 2.82
N ASP A 530 15.43 -7.21 2.29
CA ASP A 530 14.81 -5.93 2.60
C ASP A 530 14.37 -5.86 4.08
N THR A 531 14.17 -7.03 4.69
CA THR A 531 13.81 -7.20 6.10
C THR A 531 14.95 -6.92 7.11
N ALA A 532 16.22 -7.02 6.71
CA ALA A 532 17.35 -6.82 7.61
C ALA A 532 18.25 -5.66 7.17
N LEU A 533 18.43 -5.49 5.86
CA LEU A 533 19.38 -4.52 5.30
C LEU A 533 18.96 -3.05 5.50
N GLY A 534 17.68 -2.78 5.74
CA GLY A 534 17.18 -1.42 6.03
C GLY A 534 17.53 -0.87 7.42
N LYS A 535 17.94 -1.70 8.36
CA LYS A 535 18.12 -1.31 9.79
C LYS A 535 19.30 -0.37 10.00
N ALA A 536 20.48 -0.76 9.51
CA ALA A 536 21.71 0.03 9.66
C ALA A 536 21.67 1.39 8.90
N PRO A 537 21.17 1.46 7.65
CA PRO A 537 20.96 2.73 6.96
C PRO A 537 20.10 3.72 7.74
N TYR A 538 19.00 3.25 8.35
CA TYR A 538 18.14 4.08 9.19
C TYR A 538 18.88 4.62 10.42
N ILE A 539 19.64 3.79 11.13
CA ILE A 539 20.44 4.26 12.27
C ILE A 539 21.43 5.33 11.81
N ALA A 540 22.17 5.08 10.72
CA ALA A 540 23.12 6.05 10.18
C ALA A 540 22.42 7.37 9.78
N GLY A 541 21.30 7.28 9.05
CA GLY A 541 20.53 8.45 8.61
C GLY A 541 19.94 9.26 9.76
N LYS A 542 19.40 8.60 10.79
CA LYS A 542 18.90 9.28 12.00
C LYS A 542 20.03 10.04 12.69
N ASN A 543 21.22 9.45 12.78
CA ASN A 543 22.36 10.06 13.47
C ASN A 543 22.95 11.29 12.74
N ILE A 544 22.64 11.53 11.46
CA ILE A 544 22.95 12.80 10.79
C ILE A 544 22.29 13.97 11.54
N PHE A 545 21.05 13.76 11.98
CA PHE A 545 20.24 14.77 12.66
C PHE A 545 20.33 14.72 14.18
N PHE A 546 20.43 13.52 14.77
CA PHE A 546 20.52 13.34 16.23
C PHE A 546 21.66 12.36 16.56
N PRO A 547 22.91 12.83 16.58
CA PRO A 547 24.08 11.98 16.73
C PRO A 547 24.18 11.37 18.13
N VAL A 548 24.43 10.05 18.20
CA VAL A 548 24.62 9.26 19.41
C VAL A 548 25.77 8.28 19.19
N GLN A 549 26.84 8.42 19.98
CA GLN A 549 28.08 7.66 19.77
C GLN A 549 27.86 6.14 19.76
N THR A 550 27.12 5.60 20.73
CA THR A 550 26.89 4.15 20.84
C THR A 550 26.12 3.56 19.66
N GLU A 551 25.33 4.39 18.97
CA GLU A 551 24.60 3.95 17.77
C GLU A 551 25.51 3.97 16.53
N ILE A 552 26.35 5.00 16.39
CA ILE A 552 27.36 5.10 15.34
C ILE A 552 28.34 3.92 15.46
N ASP A 553 28.83 3.63 16.68
CA ASP A 553 29.71 2.49 16.97
C ASP A 553 29.05 1.16 16.55
N ALA A 554 27.74 1.01 16.79
CA ALA A 554 27.01 -0.21 16.42
C ALA A 554 26.94 -0.40 14.89
N VAL A 555 26.75 0.69 14.13
CA VAL A 555 26.78 0.66 12.67
C VAL A 555 28.19 0.40 12.14
N GLU A 556 29.23 1.04 12.70
CA GLU A 556 30.63 0.76 12.32
C GLU A 556 31.00 -0.70 12.58
N ASN A 557 30.55 -1.27 13.70
CA ASN A 557 30.73 -2.68 14.01
C ASN A 557 30.00 -3.60 13.02
N TYR A 558 28.77 -3.26 12.62
CA TYR A 558 28.05 -4.01 11.59
C TYR A 558 28.81 -4.00 10.27
N VAL A 559 29.27 -2.83 9.82
CA VAL A 559 30.06 -2.68 8.59
C VAL A 559 31.35 -3.50 8.67
N LYS A 560 32.07 -3.41 9.80
CA LYS A 560 33.38 -4.03 9.98
C LYS A 560 33.33 -5.55 10.14
N TYR A 561 32.36 -6.07 10.87
CA TYR A 561 32.33 -7.48 11.28
C TYR A 561 31.35 -8.35 10.49
N PHE A 562 30.28 -7.77 9.95
CA PHE A 562 29.27 -8.51 9.19
C PHE A 562 29.30 -8.19 7.70
N VAL A 563 29.41 -6.91 7.32
CA VAL A 563 29.30 -6.49 5.92
C VAL A 563 30.58 -6.74 5.13
N TRP A 564 31.65 -6.01 5.43
CA TRP A 564 32.85 -5.98 4.61
C TRP A 564 33.67 -7.26 4.74
N GLY A 565 33.77 -8.04 3.65
CA GLY A 565 34.41 -9.36 3.63
C GLY A 565 33.52 -10.48 4.19
N GLY A 566 32.25 -10.20 4.44
CA GLY A 566 31.19 -11.15 4.82
C GLY A 566 30.04 -11.08 3.82
N LEU A 567 29.01 -10.29 4.14
CA LEU A 567 27.86 -10.01 3.25
C LEU A 567 28.31 -9.43 1.90
N GLN A 568 29.29 -8.53 1.93
CA GLN A 568 29.82 -7.85 0.78
C GLN A 568 31.24 -8.33 0.49
N GLN A 569 31.53 -8.62 -0.78
CA GLN A 569 32.88 -8.89 -1.25
C GLN A 569 33.75 -7.63 -1.15
N THR A 570 34.98 -7.80 -0.67
CA THR A 570 35.98 -6.73 -0.62
C THR A 570 36.46 -6.33 -2.02
N ASP A 571 37.23 -5.25 -2.09
CA ASP A 571 37.91 -4.75 -3.29
C ASP A 571 38.90 -5.75 -3.93
N LYS A 572 39.28 -6.80 -3.18
CA LYS A 572 40.27 -7.82 -3.58
C LYS A 572 39.65 -9.16 -3.99
N GLU A 573 38.33 -9.27 -3.93
CA GLU A 573 37.61 -10.49 -4.29
C GLU A 573 37.12 -10.47 -5.74
N PRO A 574 36.72 -11.63 -6.32
CA PRO A 574 36.44 -11.75 -7.76
C PRO A 574 35.35 -10.82 -8.30
N TYR A 575 34.37 -10.47 -7.47
CA TYR A 575 33.32 -9.51 -7.78
C TYR A 575 33.36 -8.38 -6.75
N PRO A 576 34.28 -7.41 -6.90
CA PRO A 576 34.47 -6.34 -5.92
C PRO A 576 33.18 -5.62 -5.56
N PHE A 577 32.95 -5.38 -4.27
CA PHE A 577 31.79 -4.69 -3.71
C PHE A 577 30.44 -5.39 -3.93
N SER A 578 30.41 -6.58 -4.53
CA SER A 578 29.18 -7.34 -4.76
C SER A 578 28.59 -7.87 -3.46
N ILE A 579 27.26 -8.00 -3.41
CA ILE A 579 26.52 -8.37 -2.21
C ILE A 579 25.93 -9.75 -2.37
N TYR A 580 26.17 -10.63 -1.40
CA TYR A 580 25.56 -11.96 -1.35
C TYR A 580 24.07 -11.88 -1.00
N GLY A 581 23.23 -12.50 -1.84
CA GLY A 581 21.79 -12.60 -1.63
C GLY A 581 21.38 -13.82 -0.79
N ILE A 582 20.14 -14.30 -1.02
CA ILE A 582 19.52 -15.41 -0.30
C ILE A 582 20.25 -16.76 -0.55
N PRO A 583 20.21 -17.73 0.38
CA PRO A 583 19.57 -17.69 1.70
C PRO A 583 20.40 -16.97 2.78
N ASN A 584 21.72 -16.88 2.61
CA ASN A 584 22.66 -16.04 3.39
C ASN A 584 24.10 -16.09 2.82
N TRP A 585 24.92 -15.07 3.11
CA TRP A 585 26.33 -14.96 2.68
C TRP A 585 27.18 -16.11 3.18
N LYS A 586 26.94 -16.63 4.40
CA LYS A 586 27.75 -17.73 4.93
C LYS A 586 27.54 -19.00 4.11
N VAL A 587 26.29 -19.36 3.85
CA VAL A 587 25.91 -20.48 2.98
C VAL A 587 26.44 -20.27 1.56
N ASN A 588 26.30 -19.07 0.99
CA ASN A 588 26.74 -18.79 -0.37
C ASN A 588 28.26 -18.88 -0.51
N ARG A 589 29.03 -18.33 0.44
CA ARG A 589 30.51 -18.35 0.42
C ARG A 589 31.09 -19.72 0.70
N ASP A 590 30.47 -20.48 1.59
CA ASP A 590 30.88 -21.85 1.93
C ASP A 590 30.37 -22.90 0.93
N SER A 591 29.49 -22.50 -0.01
CA SER A 591 28.89 -23.41 -0.99
C SER A 591 29.97 -24.12 -1.80
N SER A 592 29.77 -25.42 -2.06
CA SER A 592 30.63 -26.18 -2.98
C SER A 592 30.39 -25.81 -4.44
N LYS A 593 29.31 -25.09 -4.75
CA LYS A 593 28.94 -24.68 -6.12
C LYS A 593 29.51 -23.30 -6.44
N ASP A 594 30.35 -23.24 -7.47
CA ASP A 594 30.88 -21.99 -8.03
C ASP A 594 29.99 -21.41 -9.15
N ASP A 595 28.70 -21.30 -8.86
CA ASP A 595 27.68 -20.84 -9.80
C ASP A 595 26.67 -19.89 -9.12
N GLN A 596 25.67 -19.43 -9.87
CA GLN A 596 24.63 -18.50 -9.42
C GLN A 596 23.75 -19.05 -8.27
N THR A 597 23.83 -20.35 -7.99
CA THR A 597 23.12 -21.00 -6.87
C THR A 597 24.00 -21.16 -5.62
N GLY A 598 25.26 -20.74 -5.68
CA GLY A 598 26.23 -20.81 -4.59
C GLY A 598 27.13 -19.58 -4.52
N LYS A 599 28.45 -19.73 -4.77
CA LYS A 599 29.45 -18.66 -4.57
C LYS A 599 29.25 -17.42 -5.43
N LYS A 600 28.48 -17.52 -6.52
CA LYS A 600 28.12 -16.41 -7.41
C LYS A 600 26.70 -15.92 -7.18
N HIS A 601 26.07 -16.24 -6.04
CA HIS A 601 24.77 -15.69 -5.66
C HIS A 601 24.91 -14.23 -5.18
N VAL A 602 25.35 -13.36 -6.08
CA VAL A 602 25.59 -11.92 -5.86
C VAL A 602 24.77 -11.06 -6.84
N TRP A 603 23.66 -11.62 -7.33
CA TRP A 603 22.90 -11.09 -8.45
C TRP A 603 21.55 -10.48 -8.05
N ARG A 604 21.15 -10.50 -6.77
CA ARG A 604 19.89 -9.89 -6.32
C ARG A 604 20.05 -8.37 -6.29
N ILE A 605 19.48 -7.69 -7.27
CA ILE A 605 19.64 -6.23 -7.44
C ILE A 605 19.09 -5.40 -6.27
N TYR A 606 18.06 -5.90 -5.58
CA TYR A 606 17.39 -5.21 -4.47
C TYR A 606 18.25 -5.05 -3.21
N ASP A 607 19.26 -5.90 -2.99
CA ASP A 607 20.12 -5.82 -1.80
C ASP A 607 21.10 -4.63 -1.87
N TYR A 608 21.47 -4.20 -3.07
CA TYR A 608 22.52 -3.20 -3.30
C TYR A 608 22.17 -1.79 -2.81
N PRO A 609 21.01 -1.22 -3.16
CA PRO A 609 20.66 0.14 -2.75
C PRO A 609 20.69 0.39 -1.24
N HIS A 610 20.34 -0.60 -0.41
CA HIS A 610 20.42 -0.46 1.05
C HIS A 610 21.85 -0.24 1.52
N VAL A 611 22.81 -0.99 0.97
CA VAL A 611 24.22 -0.87 1.36
C VAL A 611 24.85 0.39 0.74
N ILE A 612 24.40 0.83 -0.43
CA ILE A 612 24.76 2.15 -0.99
C ILE A 612 24.32 3.26 -0.03
N LEU A 613 23.06 3.23 0.42
CA LEU A 613 22.51 4.20 1.36
C LEU A 613 23.23 4.16 2.71
N LEU A 614 23.55 2.96 3.24
CA LEU A 614 24.34 2.80 4.46
C LEU A 614 25.67 3.55 4.36
N TYR A 615 26.44 3.28 3.30
CA TYR A 615 27.75 3.91 3.13
C TYR A 615 27.63 5.41 2.88
N PHE A 616 26.63 5.86 2.13
CA PHE A 616 26.40 7.28 1.90
C PHE A 616 26.01 8.03 3.19
N ASN A 617 25.13 7.47 4.02
CA ASN A 617 24.78 8.06 5.31
C ASN A 617 25.99 8.10 6.26
N MET A 618 26.86 7.07 6.25
CA MET A 618 28.11 7.08 7.00
C MET A 618 29.13 8.09 6.48
N TYR A 619 29.16 8.35 5.15
CA TYR A 619 29.94 9.43 4.56
C TYR A 619 29.49 10.80 5.09
N GLU A 620 28.18 11.08 5.07
CA GLU A 620 27.61 12.33 5.60
C GLU A 620 27.90 12.47 7.10
N LEU A 621 27.77 11.40 7.89
CA LEU A 621 28.16 11.38 9.30
C LEU A 621 29.64 11.71 9.51
N ALA A 622 30.55 11.07 8.78
CA ALA A 622 31.99 11.31 8.90
C ALA A 622 32.39 12.72 8.44
N LYS A 623 31.64 13.30 7.48
CA LYS A 623 31.81 14.68 7.01
C LYS A 623 31.35 15.70 8.07
N LEU A 624 30.19 15.49 8.68
CA LEU A 624 29.58 16.41 9.65
C LEU A 624 30.15 16.26 11.07
N TYR A 625 30.50 15.03 11.47
CA TYR A 625 30.95 14.66 12.81
C TYR A 625 32.22 13.79 12.77
N PRO A 626 33.34 14.28 12.19
CA PRO A 626 34.55 13.47 11.93
C PRO A 626 35.21 12.85 13.17
N LYS A 627 34.86 13.30 14.37
CA LYS A 627 35.36 12.75 15.64
C LYS A 627 34.50 11.62 16.21
N MET A 628 33.33 11.36 15.62
CA MET A 628 32.39 10.32 16.08
C MET A 628 32.49 9.03 15.28
N THR A 629 33.09 9.07 14.08
CA THR A 629 33.41 7.88 13.27
C THR A 629 34.86 7.46 13.52
N THR A 630 35.10 6.18 13.76
CA THR A 630 36.41 5.64 14.15
C THR A 630 36.91 4.52 13.25
N TYR A 631 36.05 3.92 12.43
CA TYR A 631 36.40 2.80 11.57
C TYR A 631 36.92 3.24 10.21
N LEU A 632 36.19 4.11 9.51
CA LEU A 632 36.62 4.76 8.27
C LEU A 632 36.41 6.26 8.39
N ASP A 633 37.17 7.02 7.62
CA ASP A 633 36.88 8.44 7.41
C ASP A 633 35.85 8.62 6.28
N LYS A 634 35.50 9.87 6.01
CA LYS A 634 34.56 10.22 4.94
C LYS A 634 34.97 9.65 3.58
N ASP A 635 36.27 9.66 3.24
CA ASP A 635 36.72 9.25 1.92
C ASP A 635 36.63 7.72 1.76
N GLY A 636 36.91 6.96 2.83
CA GLY A 636 36.71 5.51 2.85
C GLY A 636 35.23 5.09 2.75
N TYR A 637 34.31 5.84 3.36
CA TYR A 637 32.87 5.57 3.19
C TYR A 637 32.38 5.93 1.78
N LEU A 638 32.86 7.04 1.21
CA LEU A 638 32.50 7.47 -0.14
C LEU A 638 32.99 6.46 -1.20
N GLU A 639 34.20 5.93 -1.04
CA GLU A 639 34.73 4.86 -1.89
C GLU A 639 33.82 3.62 -1.90
N ARG A 640 33.38 3.17 -0.71
CA ARG A 640 32.49 2.01 -0.59
C ARG A 640 31.12 2.26 -1.18
N ALA A 641 30.56 3.46 -1.01
CA ALA A 641 29.29 3.84 -1.63
C ALA A 641 29.38 3.75 -3.16
N PHE A 642 30.42 4.36 -3.76
CA PHE A 642 30.64 4.30 -5.21
C PHE A 642 30.91 2.87 -5.70
N GLY A 643 31.80 2.12 -5.04
CA GLY A 643 32.11 0.74 -5.42
C GLY A 643 30.87 -0.15 -5.44
N THR A 644 30.01 -0.02 -4.43
CA THR A 644 28.74 -0.75 -4.34
C THR A 644 27.76 -0.32 -5.42
N ALA A 645 27.62 0.98 -5.69
CA ALA A 645 26.77 1.51 -6.75
C ALA A 645 27.22 1.07 -8.16
N LYS A 646 28.53 0.97 -8.37
CA LYS A 646 29.08 0.40 -9.60
C LYS A 646 28.74 -1.08 -9.74
N ALA A 647 28.94 -1.87 -8.68
CA ALA A 647 28.62 -3.30 -8.68
C ALA A 647 27.13 -3.57 -8.92
N PHE A 648 26.23 -2.75 -8.39
CA PHE A 648 24.78 -2.81 -8.63
C PHE A 648 24.43 -2.82 -10.13
N PHE A 649 25.05 -1.94 -10.93
CA PHE A 649 24.79 -1.85 -12.36
C PHE A 649 25.50 -2.89 -13.21
N THR A 650 26.57 -3.53 -12.70
CA THR A 650 27.44 -4.39 -13.51
C THR A 650 27.35 -5.87 -13.14
N VAL A 651 27.41 -6.22 -11.86
CA VAL A 651 27.59 -7.61 -11.42
C VAL A 651 26.34 -8.47 -11.63
N PRO A 652 25.12 -8.07 -11.19
CA PRO A 652 23.90 -8.83 -11.50
C PRO A 652 23.68 -9.07 -13.00
N LEU A 653 23.97 -8.07 -13.82
CA LEU A 653 23.88 -8.15 -15.27
C LEU A 653 24.93 -9.12 -15.85
N GLU A 654 26.14 -9.14 -15.31
CA GLU A 654 27.17 -10.10 -15.69
C GLU A 654 26.73 -11.54 -15.38
N ILE A 655 26.28 -11.80 -14.16
CA ILE A 655 26.01 -13.15 -13.63
C ILE A 655 24.70 -13.76 -14.13
N LEU A 656 23.59 -13.04 -13.96
CA LEU A 656 22.23 -13.56 -14.24
C LEU A 656 21.51 -12.83 -15.35
N LYS A 657 22.12 -11.80 -15.95
CA LYS A 657 21.47 -10.92 -16.92
C LYS A 657 20.26 -10.18 -16.33
N TRP A 658 20.17 -10.09 -15.00
CA TRP A 658 19.15 -9.27 -14.35
C TRP A 658 19.60 -7.81 -14.35
N SER A 659 18.90 -6.99 -15.13
CA SER A 659 19.28 -5.60 -15.38
C SER A 659 18.77 -4.66 -14.29
N ALA A 660 19.70 -4.04 -13.56
CA ALA A 660 19.40 -2.90 -12.71
C ALA A 660 18.91 -1.67 -13.52
N TYR A 661 19.13 -1.61 -14.83
CA TYR A 661 18.62 -0.51 -15.67
C TYR A 661 17.12 -0.61 -15.94
N GLU A 662 16.53 -1.79 -15.77
CA GLU A 662 15.17 -2.11 -16.23
C GLU A 662 14.20 -2.41 -15.07
N THR A 663 14.67 -2.34 -13.82
CA THR A 663 13.87 -2.63 -12.62
C THR A 663 14.06 -1.51 -11.59
N GLY A 664 12.96 -0.91 -11.11
CA GLY A 664 13.00 0.10 -10.05
C GLY A 664 13.19 -0.58 -8.70
N THR A 665 14.13 -0.09 -7.90
CA THR A 665 14.51 -0.65 -6.59
C THR A 665 14.53 0.45 -5.55
N TYR A 666 13.94 0.23 -4.37
CA TYR A 666 13.97 1.21 -3.28
C TYR A 666 15.40 1.61 -2.85
N ASN A 667 15.52 2.75 -2.18
CA ASN A 667 16.73 3.45 -1.74
C ASN A 667 17.72 3.86 -2.84
N GLU A 668 17.53 3.47 -4.10
CA GLU A 668 18.43 3.84 -5.19
C GLU A 668 18.43 5.34 -5.50
N LEU A 669 17.39 6.05 -5.03
CA LEU A 669 17.28 7.51 -5.12
C LEU A 669 18.43 8.27 -4.42
N VAL A 670 19.28 7.57 -3.65
CA VAL A 670 20.52 8.12 -3.09
C VAL A 670 21.63 8.31 -4.15
N ILE A 671 21.52 7.65 -5.31
CA ILE A 671 22.56 7.69 -6.37
C ILE A 671 22.81 9.11 -6.88
N PRO A 672 21.79 9.96 -7.17
CA PRO A 672 22.00 11.38 -7.47
C PRO A 672 22.82 12.13 -6.42
N ASP A 673 22.55 11.93 -5.12
CA ASP A 673 23.28 12.59 -4.04
C ASP A 673 24.73 12.09 -3.97
N LEU A 674 24.95 10.79 -4.21
CA LEU A 674 26.28 10.21 -4.33
C LEU A 674 27.06 10.78 -5.53
N ILE A 675 26.43 10.98 -6.68
CA ILE A 675 27.04 11.64 -7.86
C ILE A 675 27.49 13.05 -7.49
N GLN A 676 26.66 13.81 -6.77
CA GLN A 676 26.99 15.16 -6.33
C GLN A 676 28.16 15.15 -5.35
N ALA A 677 28.12 14.30 -4.31
CA ALA A 677 29.20 14.19 -3.34
C ALA A 677 30.55 13.84 -3.99
N LEU A 678 30.57 12.89 -4.94
CA LEU A 678 31.77 12.53 -5.71
C LEU A 678 32.31 13.71 -6.52
N ALA A 679 31.44 14.52 -7.11
CA ALA A 679 31.84 15.71 -7.87
C ALA A 679 32.44 16.79 -6.95
N GLU A 680 31.81 17.04 -5.80
CA GLU A 680 32.23 18.06 -4.83
C GLU A 680 33.56 17.70 -4.12
N THR A 681 33.86 16.41 -3.96
CA THR A 681 35.11 15.94 -3.36
C THR A 681 36.23 15.68 -4.37
N GLY A 682 36.01 15.97 -5.66
CA GLY A 682 37.03 15.88 -6.70
C GLY A 682 37.17 14.51 -7.39
N HIS A 683 36.27 13.56 -7.14
CA HIS A 683 36.21 12.26 -7.81
C HIS A 683 35.42 12.30 -9.13
N LYS A 684 35.82 13.21 -10.02
CA LYS A 684 35.08 13.52 -11.26
C LYS A 684 34.82 12.29 -12.14
N ASP A 685 35.81 11.44 -12.36
CA ASP A 685 35.64 10.25 -13.23
C ASP A 685 34.63 9.25 -12.66
N GLN A 686 34.58 9.11 -11.34
CA GLN A 686 33.60 8.26 -10.65
C GLN A 686 32.19 8.86 -10.75
N ALA A 687 32.08 10.16 -10.53
CA ALA A 687 30.82 10.90 -10.69
C ALA A 687 30.29 10.81 -12.14
N ASP A 688 31.16 10.99 -13.13
CA ASP A 688 30.79 10.94 -14.55
C ASP A 688 30.36 9.53 -14.97
N TRP A 689 31.04 8.48 -14.50
CA TRP A 689 30.62 7.09 -14.75
C TRP A 689 29.25 6.78 -14.15
N LEU A 690 29.04 7.12 -12.88
CA LEU A 690 27.79 6.83 -12.18
C LEU A 690 26.62 7.65 -12.74
N ARG A 691 26.88 8.90 -13.13
CA ARG A 691 25.91 9.74 -13.84
C ARG A 691 25.45 9.10 -15.14
N ALA A 692 26.39 8.61 -15.96
CA ALA A 692 26.03 7.94 -17.21
C ALA A 692 25.19 6.67 -16.98
N ALA A 693 25.48 5.89 -15.93
CA ALA A 693 24.68 4.72 -15.57
C ALA A 693 23.27 5.10 -15.09
N TRP A 694 23.17 6.12 -14.23
CA TRP A 694 21.89 6.65 -13.75
C TRP A 694 21.03 7.22 -14.89
N GLU A 695 21.61 8.06 -15.74
CA GLU A 695 20.92 8.63 -16.91
C GLU A 695 20.41 7.56 -17.88
N LYS A 696 21.18 6.48 -18.07
CA LYS A 696 20.73 5.32 -18.86
C LYS A 696 19.48 4.67 -18.25
N LYS A 697 19.43 4.50 -16.93
CA LYS A 697 18.26 3.97 -16.22
C LYS A 697 17.06 4.93 -16.31
N VAL A 698 17.27 6.21 -16.04
CA VAL A 698 16.22 7.25 -16.16
C VAL A 698 15.61 7.23 -17.57
N LYS A 699 16.45 7.13 -18.61
CA LYS A 699 15.98 7.04 -20.00
C LYS A 699 15.03 5.85 -20.24
N TYR A 700 15.34 4.67 -19.68
CA TYR A 700 14.51 3.49 -19.82
C TYR A 700 13.13 3.67 -19.16
N PHE A 701 13.11 4.11 -17.91
CA PHE A 701 11.86 4.27 -17.15
C PHE A 701 10.95 5.35 -17.73
N VAL A 702 11.52 6.42 -18.28
CA VAL A 702 10.74 7.52 -18.85
C VAL A 702 10.23 7.20 -20.26
N ASN A 703 11.00 6.48 -21.08
CA ASN A 703 10.67 6.30 -22.52
C ASN A 703 10.13 4.91 -22.87
N ASP A 704 10.63 3.87 -22.21
CA ASP A 704 10.50 2.49 -22.70
C ASP A 704 9.60 1.62 -21.79
N HIS A 705 9.23 2.09 -20.60
CA HIS A 705 8.57 1.27 -19.56
C HIS A 705 7.19 1.79 -19.13
N PRO A 706 6.09 1.39 -19.81
CA PRO A 706 4.74 1.87 -19.48
C PRO A 706 4.16 1.31 -18.17
N TYR A 707 4.82 0.33 -17.54
CA TYR A 707 4.34 -0.36 -16.34
C TYR A 707 5.15 0.02 -15.10
N LEU A 708 5.00 1.27 -14.65
CA LEU A 708 5.85 1.90 -13.61
C LEU A 708 5.96 1.12 -12.28
N PHE A 709 4.99 0.24 -11.98
CA PHE A 709 4.90 -0.51 -10.73
C PHE A 709 5.03 -2.04 -10.93
N GLY A 710 5.68 -2.47 -12.01
CA GLY A 710 6.08 -3.87 -12.16
C GLY A 710 7.38 -4.14 -11.41
N SER A 711 7.46 -5.27 -10.69
CA SER A 711 8.67 -5.76 -10.02
C SER A 711 9.00 -7.18 -10.51
N GLU A 712 9.55 -8.05 -9.65
CA GLU A 712 9.50 -9.51 -9.83
C GLU A 712 8.07 -10.07 -9.83
N TYR A 713 7.09 -9.26 -9.41
CA TYR A 713 5.66 -9.53 -9.55
C TYR A 713 5.02 -8.69 -10.67
N PRO A 714 3.87 -9.11 -11.22
CA PRO A 714 3.19 -8.37 -12.28
C PRO A 714 2.77 -6.96 -11.89
N PHE A 715 2.56 -6.73 -10.60
CA PHE A 715 2.20 -5.44 -10.01
C PHE A 715 2.60 -5.41 -8.53
N ASP A 716 3.31 -4.37 -8.12
CA ASP A 716 3.83 -4.18 -6.77
C ASP A 716 4.22 -2.71 -6.50
N SER A 717 4.18 -2.25 -5.25
CA SER A 717 4.52 -0.86 -4.90
C SER A 717 6.02 -0.59 -4.79
N THR A 718 6.87 -1.61 -4.90
CA THR A 718 8.33 -1.57 -4.68
C THR A 718 9.09 -0.50 -5.48
N GLY A 719 8.71 -0.22 -6.73
CA GLY A 719 9.41 0.75 -7.60
C GLY A 719 8.98 2.22 -7.44
N PHE A 720 8.12 2.53 -6.46
CA PHE A 720 7.41 3.80 -6.40
C PHE A 720 8.32 5.02 -6.22
N GLU A 721 9.14 5.05 -5.16
CA GLU A 721 10.01 6.20 -4.88
C GLU A 721 11.08 6.39 -5.96
N SER A 722 11.58 5.31 -6.54
CA SER A 722 12.55 5.36 -7.65
C SER A 722 11.95 6.06 -8.86
N THR A 723 10.69 5.77 -9.17
CA THR A 723 9.99 6.40 -10.30
C THR A 723 9.92 7.93 -10.13
N GLN A 724 9.60 8.41 -8.92
CA GLN A 724 9.65 9.84 -8.62
C GLN A 724 11.08 10.40 -8.70
N ALA A 725 12.07 9.67 -8.20
CA ALA A 725 13.47 10.10 -8.28
C ALA A 725 13.93 10.25 -9.74
N PHE A 726 13.54 9.35 -10.64
CA PHE A 726 13.83 9.44 -12.07
C PHE A 726 13.13 10.66 -12.70
N ALA A 727 11.84 10.86 -12.40
CA ALA A 727 11.07 11.99 -12.91
C ALA A 727 11.66 13.33 -12.45
N LYS A 728 11.96 13.47 -11.15
CA LYS A 728 12.62 14.63 -10.56
C LYS A 728 13.95 14.93 -11.24
N TYR A 729 14.78 13.90 -11.40
CA TYR A 729 16.07 14.03 -12.07
C TYR A 729 15.91 14.49 -13.52
N ALA A 730 14.97 13.89 -14.27
CA ALA A 730 14.70 14.30 -15.64
C ALA A 730 14.27 15.77 -15.70
N MET A 731 13.29 16.19 -14.88
CA MET A 731 12.77 17.56 -14.87
C MET A 731 13.82 18.64 -14.58
N SER A 732 14.88 18.33 -13.81
CA SER A 732 15.95 19.29 -13.50
C SER A 732 17.09 19.33 -14.53
N HIS A 733 17.15 18.38 -15.47
CA HIS A 733 18.25 18.25 -16.44
C HIS A 733 17.80 18.39 -17.90
N VAL A 734 16.50 18.63 -18.15
CA VAL A 734 15.91 18.78 -19.49
C VAL A 734 15.40 20.20 -19.76
N LEU A 735 15.28 20.58 -21.04
CA LEU A 735 14.87 21.92 -21.48
C LEU A 735 13.46 22.30 -21.04
N LYS A 736 13.26 23.57 -20.65
CA LYS A 736 11.98 24.12 -20.19
C LYS A 736 11.05 24.47 -21.36
N PRO A 737 9.72 24.49 -21.19
CA PRO A 737 8.79 24.95 -22.23
C PRO A 737 9.10 26.38 -22.69
N GLY A 738 9.39 26.57 -23.99
CA GLY A 738 9.72 27.87 -24.59
C GLY A 738 11.20 28.10 -24.89
N GLU A 739 12.11 27.24 -24.41
CA GLU A 739 13.46 27.16 -24.96
C GLU A 739 13.42 26.51 -26.34
N ALA A 740 14.09 27.12 -27.33
CA ALA A 740 14.18 26.55 -28.67
C ALA A 740 14.89 25.19 -28.58
N ALA A 741 14.14 24.12 -28.88
CA ALA A 741 14.72 22.81 -29.06
C ALA A 741 15.71 22.86 -30.25
N PRO A 742 16.83 22.13 -30.18
CA PRO A 742 17.63 21.84 -31.37
C PRO A 742 16.73 21.31 -32.50
N PRO A 743 16.98 21.65 -33.79
CA PRO A 743 16.09 21.34 -34.91
C PRO A 743 15.76 19.85 -35.15
N ASP A 744 16.41 18.93 -34.42
CA ASP A 744 16.33 17.48 -34.62
C ASP A 744 15.56 16.72 -33.51
N LEU A 745 14.77 17.39 -32.65
CA LEU A 745 13.99 16.68 -31.60
C LEU A 745 12.74 15.95 -32.19
N PRO A 746 12.62 14.60 -32.07
CA PRO A 746 11.51 13.80 -32.62
C PRO A 746 10.14 14.07 -31.97
N THR A 747 9.05 13.62 -32.60
CA THR A 747 7.66 13.73 -32.07
C THR A 747 7.35 12.81 -30.89
N ASP A 748 8.17 11.77 -30.66
CA ASP A 748 8.04 10.78 -29.57
C ASP A 748 8.81 11.21 -28.32
N ASP A 749 8.70 12.49 -28.00
CA ASP A 749 9.63 13.22 -27.14
C ASP A 749 9.36 13.06 -25.64
N PHE A 750 10.46 12.91 -24.89
CA PHE A 750 10.56 12.81 -23.42
C PHE A 750 9.68 13.81 -22.63
N ARG A 751 9.34 14.98 -23.20
CA ARG A 751 8.65 16.10 -22.53
C ARG A 751 7.18 15.85 -22.19
N ARG A 752 6.57 14.72 -22.58
CA ARG A 752 5.10 14.55 -22.59
C ARG A 752 4.51 13.38 -21.78
N ALA A 753 5.31 12.56 -21.08
CA ALA A 753 4.90 11.17 -20.83
C ALA A 753 4.66 10.67 -19.39
N VAL A 754 4.93 11.41 -18.31
CA VAL A 754 4.72 10.89 -16.93
C VAL A 754 3.52 11.55 -16.25
N LYS A 755 2.53 10.76 -15.83
CA LYS A 755 1.33 11.24 -15.12
C LYS A 755 1.39 10.84 -13.65
N TYR A 756 1.19 11.82 -12.78
CA TYR A 756 1.16 11.65 -11.32
C TYR A 756 -0.06 10.84 -10.83
N ASP A 757 -1.18 10.84 -11.57
CA ASP A 757 -2.40 10.10 -11.22
C ASP A 757 -2.12 8.60 -11.00
N ASP A 758 -1.13 8.06 -11.73
CA ASP A 758 -0.67 6.68 -11.60
C ASP A 758 -0.10 6.39 -10.19
N ALA A 759 0.52 7.38 -9.55
CA ALA A 759 1.18 7.27 -8.25
C ALA A 759 0.20 7.42 -7.07
N ALA A 760 -0.74 8.37 -7.12
CA ALA A 760 -1.73 8.57 -6.04
C ALA A 760 -2.63 7.34 -5.83
N ALA A 761 -2.79 6.49 -6.84
CA ALA A 761 -3.69 5.36 -6.78
C ALA A 761 -3.17 4.13 -6.04
N LEU A 762 -1.88 4.08 -5.70
CA LEU A 762 -1.33 2.95 -4.92
C LEU A 762 -1.44 3.15 -3.42
N LEU A 763 -1.88 4.34 -2.99
CA LEU A 763 -2.00 4.72 -1.60
C LEU A 763 -3.47 4.90 -1.23
N GLY A 764 -3.85 4.50 -0.01
CA GLY A 764 -5.18 4.72 0.53
C GLY A 764 -5.44 6.22 0.66
N TRP A 765 -6.42 6.71 -0.10
CA TRP A 765 -6.72 8.13 -0.25
C TRP A 765 -8.04 8.52 0.43
N LEU A 766 -9.03 7.62 0.41
CA LEU A 766 -10.41 7.94 0.80
C LEU A 766 -10.84 7.25 2.10
N GLU A 767 -10.18 6.16 2.47
CA GLU A 767 -10.59 5.31 3.58
C GLU A 767 -10.16 5.89 4.92
N THR A 768 -11.15 6.30 5.73
CA THR A 768 -10.95 7.06 6.95
C THR A 768 -10.66 6.20 8.19
N SER A 769 -9.68 5.31 8.07
CA SER A 769 -9.07 4.62 9.21
C SER A 769 -7.56 4.78 9.17
N TYR A 770 -6.92 4.88 10.34
CA TYR A 770 -5.46 5.11 10.43
C TYR A 770 -4.61 4.07 9.69
N TYR A 771 -5.11 2.84 9.54
CA TYR A 771 -4.44 1.75 8.82
C TYR A 771 -4.78 1.66 7.33
N TYR A 772 -5.55 2.63 6.81
CA TYR A 772 -5.84 2.79 5.40
C TYR A 772 -5.35 4.13 4.85
N LEU A 773 -5.65 5.25 5.51
CA LEU A 773 -5.30 6.58 5.02
C LEU A 773 -3.78 6.75 4.96
N GLY A 774 -3.24 6.93 3.75
CA GLY A 774 -1.81 7.03 3.48
C GLY A 774 -1.06 5.71 3.41
N SER A 775 -1.73 4.56 3.64
CA SER A 775 -1.14 3.22 3.49
C SER A 775 -0.91 2.87 2.03
N ASP A 776 0.12 2.11 1.70
CA ASP A 776 0.20 1.45 0.40
C ASP A 776 -0.75 0.24 0.34
N PHE A 777 -1.28 -0.03 -0.85
CA PHE A 777 -2.11 -1.20 -1.11
C PHE A 777 -1.42 -2.19 -2.04
N ARG A 778 -1.39 -3.46 -1.61
CA ARG A 778 -0.88 -4.59 -2.39
C ARG A 778 -2.03 -5.27 -3.13
N ALA A 779 -1.79 -6.46 -3.67
CA ALA A 779 -2.74 -7.16 -4.53
C ALA A 779 -4.12 -7.50 -3.92
N SER A 780 -4.27 -7.43 -2.59
CA SER A 780 -5.55 -7.59 -1.88
C SER A 780 -6.28 -6.27 -1.61
N GLY A 781 -5.72 -5.14 -2.03
CA GLY A 781 -6.22 -3.81 -1.69
C GLY A 781 -6.17 -3.58 -0.17
N SER A 782 -7.21 -2.97 0.38
CA SER A 782 -7.37 -2.71 1.81
C SER A 782 -7.69 -3.94 2.68
N ALA A 783 -7.64 -5.17 2.15
CA ALA A 783 -8.07 -6.37 2.87
C ALA A 783 -6.96 -7.12 3.61
N SER A 784 -5.67 -6.85 3.35
CA SER A 784 -4.54 -7.44 4.11
C SER A 784 -3.25 -6.66 3.89
N TYR A 785 -2.29 -6.76 4.82
CA TYR A 785 -0.95 -6.15 4.72
C TYR A 785 -1.02 -4.65 4.38
N THR A 786 -1.49 -3.85 5.34
CA THR A 786 -1.51 -2.39 5.25
C THR A 786 -0.41 -1.76 6.12
N LEU A 787 -0.22 -0.45 6.03
CA LEU A 787 0.81 0.33 6.72
C LEU A 787 2.24 -0.19 6.50
N SER A 788 2.55 -0.73 5.32
CA SER A 788 3.89 -1.26 5.08
C SER A 788 4.95 -0.14 5.00
N TYR A 789 6.21 -0.56 4.88
CA TYR A 789 7.34 0.33 4.62
C TYR A 789 7.12 1.27 3.41
N MET A 790 6.41 0.79 2.38
CA MET A 790 6.16 1.57 1.16
C MET A 790 5.19 2.74 1.37
N ALA A 791 4.39 2.75 2.43
CA ALA A 791 3.52 3.89 2.73
C ALA A 791 4.35 5.18 2.91
N GLN A 792 5.40 5.14 3.73
CA GLN A 792 6.24 6.32 3.98
C GLN A 792 7.19 6.64 2.82
N MET A 793 7.69 5.63 2.12
CA MET A 793 8.54 5.82 0.92
C MET A 793 7.75 6.42 -0.24
N GLY A 794 6.51 5.94 -0.47
CA GLY A 794 5.60 6.55 -1.42
C GLY A 794 5.11 7.94 -0.98
N GLY A 795 4.90 8.12 0.32
CA GLY A 795 4.57 9.42 0.93
C GLY A 795 5.64 10.49 0.67
N TRP A 796 6.92 10.12 0.69
CA TRP A 796 8.02 11.00 0.30
C TRP A 796 7.84 11.51 -1.14
N ALA A 797 7.60 10.59 -2.08
CA ALA A 797 7.47 10.94 -3.49
C ALA A 797 6.31 11.91 -3.75
N ILE A 798 5.18 11.72 -3.07
CA ILE A 798 4.04 12.63 -3.14
C ILE A 798 4.36 14.00 -2.55
N SER A 799 4.99 14.01 -1.38
CA SER A 799 5.34 15.26 -0.69
C SER A 799 6.37 16.05 -1.50
N ASP A 800 7.37 15.38 -2.08
CA ASP A 800 8.36 15.99 -2.97
C ASP A 800 7.68 16.62 -4.21
N TYR A 801 6.74 15.90 -4.84
CA TYR A 801 5.94 16.45 -5.93
C TYR A 801 5.17 17.71 -5.52
N ALA A 802 4.48 17.66 -4.37
CA ALA A 802 3.73 18.78 -3.84
C ALA A 802 4.60 20.01 -3.55
N LEU A 803 5.80 19.79 -3.01
CA LEU A 803 6.73 20.84 -2.64
C LEU A 803 7.36 21.51 -3.85
N TYR A 804 7.73 20.76 -4.89
CA TYR A 804 8.59 21.29 -5.95
C TYR A 804 7.92 21.43 -7.33
N PHE A 805 6.83 20.72 -7.59
CA PHE A 805 6.31 20.58 -8.95
C PHE A 805 4.80 20.84 -9.10
N ALA A 806 4.00 20.54 -8.07
CA ALA A 806 2.55 20.69 -8.14
C ALA A 806 2.12 22.16 -8.31
N GLN A 807 1.16 22.39 -9.20
CA GLN A 807 0.49 23.69 -9.32
C GLN A 807 -0.43 23.95 -8.13
N ASP A 808 -1.29 22.97 -7.80
CA ASP A 808 -2.09 22.93 -6.58
C ASP A 808 -1.51 21.90 -5.60
N PRO A 809 -0.72 22.33 -4.61
CA PRO A 809 -0.01 21.44 -3.71
C PRO A 809 -0.89 20.87 -2.59
N ALA A 810 -2.04 21.50 -2.28
CA ALA A 810 -2.79 21.18 -1.07
C ALA A 810 -3.33 19.75 -1.10
N THR A 811 -3.93 19.34 -2.21
CA THR A 811 -4.46 17.99 -2.43
C THR A 811 -3.38 16.93 -2.21
N TYR A 812 -2.18 17.13 -2.76
CA TYR A 812 -1.07 16.20 -2.63
C TYR A 812 -0.46 16.20 -1.23
N MET A 813 -0.35 17.37 -0.59
CA MET A 813 0.14 17.45 0.79
C MET A 813 -0.77 16.70 1.78
N ARG A 814 -2.10 16.69 1.57
CA ARG A 814 -3.02 15.91 2.42
C ARG A 814 -2.67 14.42 2.40
N LEU A 815 -2.46 13.83 1.23
CA LEU A 815 -2.09 12.40 1.14
C LEU A 815 -0.63 12.18 1.55
N GLY A 816 0.32 12.92 0.97
CA GLY A 816 1.75 12.71 1.20
C GLY A 816 2.14 12.81 2.67
N TYR A 817 1.54 13.77 3.39
CA TYR A 817 1.79 13.90 4.82
C TYR A 817 1.05 12.85 5.65
N ALA A 818 -0.14 12.41 5.23
CA ALA A 818 -0.81 11.27 5.89
C ALA A 818 0.01 9.99 5.75
N SER A 819 0.57 9.72 4.56
CA SER A 819 1.50 8.63 4.29
C SER A 819 2.80 8.73 5.08
N TYR A 820 3.35 9.94 5.25
CA TYR A 820 4.49 10.16 6.13
C TYR A 820 4.20 9.74 7.58
N LEU A 821 2.98 10.03 8.06
CA LEU A 821 2.59 9.71 9.43
C LEU A 821 2.13 8.26 9.63
N SER A 822 1.57 7.61 8.61
CA SER A 822 0.76 6.40 8.73
C SER A 822 1.47 5.27 9.49
N SER A 823 2.65 4.87 9.04
CA SER A 823 3.36 3.68 9.54
C SER A 823 4.03 3.87 10.90
N TRP A 824 4.04 5.09 11.46
CA TRP A 824 4.41 5.28 12.87
C TRP A 824 3.44 4.57 13.83
N ALA A 825 2.23 4.21 13.38
CA ALA A 825 1.30 3.38 14.13
C ALA A 825 1.79 1.94 14.36
N LEU A 826 2.83 1.51 13.63
CA LEU A 826 3.47 0.20 13.79
C LEU A 826 4.62 0.19 14.78
N LEU A 827 5.09 1.37 15.22
CA LEU A 827 6.09 1.48 16.27
C LEU A 827 5.41 1.31 17.62
N ASN A 828 5.73 0.24 18.33
CA ASN A 828 5.31 0.04 19.70
C ASN A 828 6.11 1.00 20.60
N SER A 829 5.47 2.09 20.99
CA SER A 829 6.10 3.08 21.87
C SER A 829 5.09 3.71 22.82
N GLY A 830 5.55 4.02 24.02
CA GLY A 830 4.73 4.69 25.00
C GLY A 830 5.46 5.16 26.25
N THR A 831 4.68 5.71 27.16
CA THR A 831 5.10 6.19 28.48
C THR A 831 4.87 5.10 29.54
N PRO A 832 5.39 5.25 30.77
CA PRO A 832 5.02 4.34 31.87
C PRO A 832 3.51 4.20 32.05
N GLU A 833 2.74 5.29 31.85
CA GLU A 833 1.29 5.32 31.97
C GLU A 833 0.58 4.47 30.90
N SER A 834 1.14 4.39 29.70
CA SER A 834 0.65 3.52 28.62
C SER A 834 1.34 2.15 28.59
N ASN A 835 2.02 1.76 29.66
CA ASN A 835 2.81 0.53 29.76
C ASN A 835 3.83 0.38 28.60
N PHE A 836 4.49 1.48 28.21
CA PHE A 836 5.55 1.51 27.20
C PHE A 836 5.17 1.01 25.78
N GLY A 837 3.87 0.92 25.47
CA GLY A 837 3.41 0.56 24.12
C GLY A 837 1.96 0.11 24.11
N TYR A 838 1.26 0.32 22.99
CA TYR A 838 -0.14 -0.06 22.85
C TYR A 838 -0.31 -1.52 22.39
N TRP A 839 0.40 -1.93 21.34
CA TRP A 839 0.21 -3.22 20.69
C TRP A 839 0.89 -4.37 21.41
N PHE A 840 2.13 -4.15 21.83
CA PHE A 840 2.97 -5.10 22.56
C PHE A 840 3.50 -4.43 23.82
N PRO A 841 2.62 -4.16 24.81
CA PRO A 841 2.98 -3.40 26.01
C PRO A 841 4.13 -4.05 26.79
N GLY A 842 4.96 -3.22 27.42
CA GLY A 842 6.12 -3.62 28.21
C GLY A 842 7.39 -2.90 27.79
N ARG A 843 8.27 -2.61 28.76
CA ARG A 843 9.52 -1.86 28.55
C ARG A 843 10.44 -2.50 27.49
N GLU A 844 10.48 -3.83 27.44
CA GLU A 844 11.32 -4.59 26.49
C GLU A 844 10.88 -4.45 25.02
N ASN A 845 9.71 -3.87 24.76
CA ASN A 845 9.21 -3.63 23.40
C ASN A 845 9.11 -2.12 23.07
N ASP A 846 9.58 -1.21 23.94
CA ASP A 846 9.49 0.23 23.71
C ASP A 846 10.50 0.68 22.65
N GLY A 847 10.02 0.92 21.43
CA GLY A 847 10.83 1.14 20.22
C GLY A 847 10.88 -0.07 19.28
N GLY A 848 10.23 -1.18 19.64
CA GLY A 848 9.98 -2.30 18.73
C GLY A 848 9.00 -1.89 17.64
N ALA A 849 9.16 -2.40 16.43
CA ALA A 849 8.34 -2.04 15.28
C ALA A 849 7.80 -3.28 14.56
N SER A 850 6.76 -3.09 13.76
CA SER A 850 6.15 -4.12 12.94
C SER A 850 6.30 -3.84 11.44
N GLY A 851 6.45 -4.90 10.63
CA GLY A 851 6.56 -4.81 9.17
C GLY A 851 5.26 -4.46 8.45
N GLY A 852 4.11 -4.66 9.11
CA GLY A 852 2.81 -4.42 8.52
C GLY A 852 1.67 -4.60 9.50
N PHE A 853 0.49 -4.15 9.10
CA PHE A 853 -0.76 -4.30 9.84
C PHE A 853 -1.64 -5.38 9.18
N GLU A 854 -2.24 -6.23 10.02
CA GLU A 854 -3.32 -7.14 9.64
C GLU A 854 -4.66 -6.46 9.91
N PRO A 855 -5.38 -5.97 8.88
CA PRO A 855 -6.69 -5.36 9.04
C PRO A 855 -7.81 -6.38 9.23
N ARG A 856 -7.61 -7.65 8.84
CA ARG A 856 -8.65 -8.67 9.02
C ARG A 856 -8.91 -8.90 10.51
N PRO A 857 -10.17 -9.14 10.90
CA PRO A 857 -10.46 -9.57 12.27
C PRO A 857 -9.62 -10.78 12.69
N TRP A 858 -9.44 -11.72 11.78
CA TRP A 858 -8.54 -12.87 11.92
C TRP A 858 -7.88 -13.17 10.58
N GLY A 859 -6.55 -13.26 10.56
CA GLY A 859 -5.77 -13.35 9.34
C GLY A 859 -4.42 -14.02 9.54
N ARG A 860 -3.53 -13.81 8.57
CA ARG A 860 -2.16 -14.36 8.55
C ARG A 860 -1.20 -13.29 8.10
N ALA A 861 -0.20 -13.02 8.94
CA ALA A 861 0.94 -12.19 8.58
C ALA A 861 1.72 -12.84 7.43
N TRP A 862 2.21 -12.03 6.49
CA TRP A 862 3.04 -12.53 5.39
C TRP A 862 4.38 -13.07 5.93
N LEU A 863 4.99 -12.35 6.87
CA LEU A 863 6.25 -12.75 7.46
C LEU A 863 6.05 -13.84 8.52
N GLY A 864 6.71 -14.99 8.34
CA GLY A 864 6.61 -16.15 9.23
C GLY A 864 5.29 -16.92 9.19
N ASP A 865 4.37 -16.57 8.28
CA ASP A 865 3.04 -17.20 8.11
C ASP A 865 2.27 -17.36 9.44
N LYS A 866 2.35 -16.33 10.29
CA LYS A 866 1.76 -16.34 11.63
C LYS A 866 0.28 -16.02 11.56
N GLU A 867 -0.54 -16.92 12.10
CA GLU A 867 -1.96 -16.70 12.29
C GLU A 867 -2.19 -15.76 13.48
N MET A 868 -2.97 -14.71 13.27
CA MET A 868 -3.17 -13.66 14.25
C MET A 868 -4.49 -12.92 14.05
N GLY A 869 -4.97 -12.27 15.11
CA GLY A 869 -6.08 -11.32 15.02
C GLY A 869 -5.62 -9.98 14.42
N ARG A 870 -6.58 -9.07 14.21
CA ARG A 870 -6.33 -7.69 13.79
C ARG A 870 -5.21 -7.03 14.62
N GLY A 871 -4.22 -6.43 13.97
CA GLY A 871 -3.10 -5.77 14.65
C GLY A 871 -1.79 -5.78 13.87
N PRO A 872 -0.73 -5.16 14.39
CA PRO A 872 0.61 -5.25 13.81
C PRO A 872 1.19 -6.66 13.92
N TRP A 873 1.96 -7.07 12.91
CA TRP A 873 2.74 -8.30 12.93
C TRP A 873 3.78 -8.32 14.05
N TRP A 874 4.28 -9.52 14.36
CA TRP A 874 5.18 -9.74 15.50
C TRP A 874 6.61 -9.24 15.30
N TYR A 875 7.03 -9.07 14.05
CA TYR A 875 8.40 -8.72 13.67
C TYR A 875 8.45 -7.43 12.86
N SER A 876 9.58 -6.74 12.91
CA SER A 876 9.79 -5.47 12.21
C SER A 876 9.85 -5.61 10.69
N GLY A 877 10.26 -6.76 10.15
CA GLY A 877 10.28 -6.99 8.70
C GLY A 877 10.99 -5.84 7.97
N GLU A 878 10.36 -5.33 6.92
CA GLU A 878 10.91 -4.27 6.04
C GLU A 878 10.72 -2.84 6.58
N ILE A 879 10.11 -2.64 7.76
CA ILE A 879 9.61 -1.32 8.19
C ILE A 879 10.66 -0.22 8.27
N ASP A 880 11.92 -0.56 8.55
CA ASP A 880 13.00 0.41 8.69
C ASP A 880 13.32 1.11 7.34
N LEU A 881 12.96 0.49 6.20
CA LEU A 881 12.98 1.15 4.89
C LEU A 881 11.95 2.30 4.83
N GLY A 882 10.79 2.08 5.43
CA GLY A 882 9.76 3.10 5.60
C GLY A 882 10.26 4.25 6.45
N PHE A 883 10.96 3.94 7.54
CA PHE A 883 11.55 4.96 8.40
C PHE A 883 12.70 5.73 7.74
N ASP A 884 13.46 5.14 6.82
CA ASP A 884 14.35 5.88 5.91
C ASP A 884 13.56 6.87 5.03
N GLY A 885 12.44 6.43 4.44
CA GLY A 885 11.50 7.31 3.73
C GLY A 885 10.95 8.43 4.62
N ALA A 886 10.70 8.15 5.90
CA ALA A 886 10.27 9.13 6.88
C ALA A 886 11.37 10.17 7.16
N LEU A 887 12.65 9.78 7.29
CA LEU A 887 13.76 10.72 7.45
C LEU A 887 13.87 11.70 6.28
N ARG A 888 13.57 11.26 5.06
CA ARG A 888 13.55 12.10 3.85
C ARG A 888 12.36 13.04 3.80
N SER A 889 11.20 12.59 4.30
CA SER A 889 9.94 13.32 4.25
C SER A 889 9.76 14.33 5.38
N ALA A 890 10.41 14.12 6.53
CA ALA A 890 10.24 14.94 7.71
C ALA A 890 10.51 16.43 7.41
N ALA A 891 9.43 17.22 7.48
CA ALA A 891 9.43 18.65 7.29
C ALA A 891 8.19 19.28 7.91
N THR A 892 8.32 20.54 8.34
CA THR A 892 7.19 21.40 8.66
C THR A 892 6.78 22.19 7.41
N VAL A 893 5.54 22.04 6.95
CA VAL A 893 5.07 22.63 5.68
C VAL A 893 3.83 23.49 5.91
N VAL A 894 3.94 24.78 5.64
CA VAL A 894 2.80 25.70 5.67
C VAL A 894 2.13 25.73 4.29
N VAL A 895 0.85 25.42 4.25
CA VAL A 895 0.03 25.38 3.02
C VAL A 895 -1.22 26.25 3.21
N ASP A 896 -1.61 26.97 2.16
CA ASP A 896 -2.96 27.53 2.08
C ASP A 896 -3.90 26.50 1.46
N ASP A 897 -4.60 25.77 2.32
CA ASP A 897 -5.47 24.66 1.92
C ASP A 897 -6.89 25.18 1.60
N PRO A 898 -7.51 24.77 0.46
CA PRO A 898 -8.82 25.29 0.08
C PRO A 898 -9.95 24.86 1.03
N ILE A 899 -9.79 23.74 1.74
CA ILE A 899 -10.74 23.21 2.73
C ILE A 899 -10.38 23.71 4.14
N PHE A 900 -9.10 23.65 4.54
CA PHE A 900 -8.68 23.90 5.93
C PHE A 900 -8.11 25.29 6.19
N GLY A 901 -7.75 26.02 5.14
CA GLY A 901 -7.10 27.34 5.21
C GLY A 901 -5.62 27.23 5.45
N LEU A 902 -5.05 28.29 6.01
CA LEU A 902 -3.64 28.26 6.36
C LEU A 902 -3.41 27.19 7.44
N PHE A 903 -2.65 26.17 7.08
CA PHE A 903 -2.37 25.01 7.92
C PHE A 903 -0.88 24.69 7.89
N ALA A 904 -0.33 24.21 9.01
CA ALA A 904 1.05 23.74 9.10
C ALA A 904 1.05 22.22 9.28
N TYR A 905 1.38 21.48 8.22
CA TYR A 905 1.69 20.06 8.33
C TYR A 905 2.99 19.90 9.12
N GLY A 906 2.99 19.00 10.11
CA GLY A 906 4.15 18.82 10.97
C GLY A 906 4.46 19.99 11.88
N GLY A 907 3.52 20.90 12.14
CA GLY A 907 3.77 22.02 13.04
C GLY A 907 2.51 22.57 13.69
N GLU A 908 2.69 23.35 14.75
CA GLU A 908 1.60 24.11 15.35
C GLU A 908 1.64 25.55 14.84
N LEU A 909 0.60 25.97 14.12
CA LEU A 909 0.47 27.31 13.55
C LEU A 909 -0.41 28.18 14.45
N HIS A 910 0.10 29.37 14.78
CA HIS A 910 -0.64 30.46 15.39
C HIS A 910 -0.43 31.74 14.58
N GLN A 911 -1.47 32.54 14.41
CA GLN A 911 -1.36 33.86 13.77
C GLN A 911 -1.63 34.97 14.79
N LYS A 912 -0.77 36.00 14.78
CA LYS A 912 -0.95 37.20 15.60
C LYS A 912 -0.56 38.42 14.78
N ASN A 913 -1.49 39.36 14.63
CA ASN A 913 -1.35 40.51 13.74
C ASN A 913 -1.03 40.05 12.31
N THR A 914 0.07 40.54 11.71
CA THR A 914 0.53 40.16 10.36
C THR A 914 1.59 39.06 10.35
N LEU A 915 1.85 38.42 11.50
CA LEU A 915 2.88 37.39 11.65
C LEU A 915 2.27 36.02 11.91
N ALA A 916 2.74 35.03 11.17
CA ALA A 916 2.56 33.63 11.47
C ALA A 916 3.69 33.14 12.38
N TYR A 917 3.34 32.26 13.31
CA TYR A 917 4.25 31.59 14.26
C TYR A 917 4.02 30.09 14.09
N VAL A 918 5.05 29.38 13.63
CA VAL A 918 4.98 27.94 13.41
C VAL A 918 6.00 27.24 14.27
N ILE A 919 5.56 26.39 15.19
CA ILE A 919 6.44 25.55 16.00
C ILE A 919 6.63 24.21 15.27
N PRO A 920 7.85 23.86 14.81
CA PRO A 920 8.10 22.60 14.13
C PRO A 920 7.89 21.38 15.05
N LYS A 921 7.18 20.38 14.53
CA LYS A 921 6.78 19.12 15.18
C LYS A 921 6.95 17.90 14.26
N ASP A 922 7.63 18.07 13.13
CA ASP A 922 7.91 17.04 12.11
C ASP A 922 8.94 15.98 12.54
N GLY A 923 9.32 15.96 13.82
CA GLY A 923 10.28 15.01 14.38
C GLY A 923 11.75 15.38 14.13
N LEU A 924 12.14 15.78 12.92
CA LEU A 924 13.54 16.14 12.64
C LEU A 924 13.84 17.63 12.83
N ARG A 925 12.86 18.51 12.63
CA ARG A 925 13.01 19.98 12.74
C ARG A 925 14.13 20.52 11.86
N ALA A 926 14.38 19.93 10.71
CA ALA A 926 15.49 20.32 9.82
C ALA A 926 15.02 21.02 8.54
N ARG A 927 13.73 20.92 8.20
CA ARG A 927 13.17 21.41 6.94
C ARG A 927 11.89 22.19 7.19
N PHE A 928 11.83 23.40 6.67
CA PHE A 928 10.67 24.27 6.75
C PHE A 928 10.29 24.79 5.37
N HIS A 929 9.01 24.68 5.02
CA HIS A 929 8.49 25.05 3.73
C HIS A 929 7.27 25.96 3.85
N ILE A 930 7.15 26.92 2.92
CA ILE A 930 5.91 27.70 2.73
C ILE A 930 5.48 27.55 1.28
N VAL A 931 4.29 26.98 1.08
CA VAL A 931 3.76 26.60 -0.22
C VAL A 931 2.37 27.20 -0.37
N ARG A 932 2.27 28.35 -1.05
CA ARG A 932 1.02 29.15 -1.18
C ARG A 932 0.84 29.64 -2.61
N GLY A 933 -0.19 29.19 -3.32
CA GLY A 933 -0.37 29.53 -4.73
C GLY A 933 0.84 29.12 -5.56
N SER A 934 1.56 30.07 -6.18
CA SER A 934 2.84 29.85 -6.87
C SER A 934 4.09 30.03 -5.99
N GLN A 935 3.95 30.57 -4.77
CA GLN A 935 5.05 30.78 -3.84
C GLN A 935 5.57 29.43 -3.31
N ARG A 936 6.88 29.19 -3.42
CA ARG A 936 7.57 27.98 -2.96
C ARG A 936 8.83 28.37 -2.18
N LEU A 937 8.68 28.69 -0.89
CA LEU A 937 9.84 28.94 -0.02
C LEU A 937 10.34 27.63 0.57
N HIS A 938 11.64 27.39 0.50
CA HIS A 938 12.31 26.26 1.14
C HIS A 938 13.42 26.77 2.05
N LEU A 939 13.45 26.31 3.30
CA LEU A 939 14.49 26.57 4.29
C LEU A 939 14.96 25.23 4.85
N LEU A 940 16.19 24.83 4.51
CA LEU A 940 16.74 23.51 4.80
C LEU A 940 18.03 23.64 5.62
N LEU A 941 18.12 22.92 6.74
CA LEU A 941 19.32 22.82 7.58
C LEU A 941 20.10 21.56 7.21
N GLU A 942 21.43 21.68 7.07
CA GLU A 942 22.28 20.53 6.71
C GLU A 942 22.63 19.65 7.91
N ARG A 943 22.85 20.25 9.09
CA ARG A 943 23.40 19.57 10.28
C ARG A 943 22.52 19.72 11.53
N ASP A 944 22.15 20.96 11.84
CA ASP A 944 21.39 21.32 13.04
C ASP A 944 19.87 21.25 12.82
N GLY A 945 19.10 21.62 13.85
CA GLY A 945 17.65 21.75 13.77
C GLY A 945 17.15 23.13 14.17
N PHE A 946 15.91 23.47 13.80
CA PHE A 946 15.16 24.58 14.38
C PHE A 946 14.89 24.30 15.85
N ALA A 947 15.14 25.27 16.73
CA ALA A 947 15.11 25.07 18.17
C ALA A 947 13.77 24.53 18.71
N VAL A 948 13.85 23.55 19.63
CA VAL A 948 12.68 22.88 20.23
C VAL A 948 11.73 23.92 20.84
N GLY A 949 10.46 23.84 20.47
CA GLY A 949 9.40 24.68 21.03
C GLY A 949 9.48 26.16 20.67
N GLN A 950 10.46 26.58 19.85
CA GLN A 950 10.58 27.94 19.37
C GLN A 950 9.90 28.09 18.00
N PRO A 951 9.18 29.20 17.77
CA PRO A 951 8.50 29.40 16.51
C PRO A 951 9.47 29.86 15.41
N ILE A 952 9.27 29.34 14.22
CA ILE A 952 9.65 30.01 12.98
C ILE A 952 8.57 31.06 12.70
N THR A 953 8.99 32.31 12.56
CA THR A 953 8.08 33.45 12.37
C THR A 953 8.25 34.06 11.00
N PHE A 954 7.16 34.41 10.33
CA PHE A 954 7.20 35.09 9.04
C PHE A 954 5.97 35.97 8.82
N ASP A 955 6.09 36.99 7.97
CA ASP A 955 4.94 37.75 7.46
C ASP A 955 4.47 37.21 6.10
N ASP A 956 3.24 37.56 5.72
CA ASP A 956 2.63 37.03 4.48
C ASP A 956 3.39 37.39 3.20
N ALA A 957 4.06 38.55 3.19
CA ALA A 957 4.85 39.00 2.04
C ALA A 957 6.28 38.40 2.03
N LEU A 958 6.63 37.59 3.03
CA LEU A 958 7.98 37.08 3.28
C LEU A 958 9.03 38.21 3.38
N ASN A 959 8.63 39.41 3.82
CA ASN A 959 9.56 40.50 4.07
C ASN A 959 10.37 40.27 5.35
N ARG A 960 9.88 39.43 6.25
CA ARG A 960 10.60 39.02 7.45
C ARG A 960 10.41 37.53 7.69
N ILE A 961 11.51 36.84 7.98
CA ILE A 961 11.55 35.47 8.48
C ILE A 961 12.50 35.45 9.68
N ALA A 962 12.14 34.83 10.79
CA ALA A 962 13.05 34.65 11.92
C ALA A 962 12.86 33.28 12.58
N PHE A 963 13.97 32.68 13.00
CA PHE A 963 14.02 31.36 13.62
C PHE A 963 15.26 31.23 14.51
N SER A 964 15.28 30.21 15.36
CA SER A 964 16.44 29.87 16.18
C SER A 964 16.95 28.49 15.80
N LEU A 965 18.27 28.31 15.76
CA LEU A 965 18.93 27.03 15.60
C LEU A 965 19.19 26.40 16.97
N GLU A 966 19.04 25.08 17.05
CA GLU A 966 19.54 24.22 18.11
C GLU A 966 20.86 23.61 17.66
N ASN A 967 21.93 23.86 18.41
CA ASN A 967 23.20 23.16 18.22
C ASN A 967 23.08 21.74 18.76
N ARG A 968 23.09 20.74 17.86
CA ARG A 968 22.92 19.33 18.25
C ARG A 968 24.22 18.60 18.58
N ASP A 969 25.35 19.22 18.28
CA ASP A 969 26.70 18.72 18.63
C ASP A 969 27.15 19.18 20.02
N GLY A 970 26.55 20.24 20.56
CA GLY A 970 26.94 20.90 21.80
C GLY A 970 28.26 21.68 21.74
N ARG A 971 29.01 21.59 20.62
CA ARG A 971 30.28 22.29 20.39
C ARG A 971 30.09 23.43 19.40
N PRO A 972 30.78 24.57 19.57
CA PRO A 972 30.74 25.65 18.57
C PRO A 972 31.19 25.17 17.19
N HIS A 973 30.45 25.57 16.15
CA HIS A 973 30.76 25.21 14.77
C HIS A 973 30.04 26.14 13.77
N GLU A 974 30.46 26.08 12.51
CA GLU A 974 29.75 26.73 11.40
C GLU A 974 28.56 25.86 10.98
N ALA A 975 27.35 26.38 11.15
CA ALA A 975 26.10 25.79 10.70
C ALA A 975 25.72 26.33 9.32
N THR A 976 25.26 25.45 8.44
CA THR A 976 24.86 25.82 7.08
C THR A 976 23.38 25.57 6.86
N PHE A 977 22.71 26.56 6.26
CA PHE A 977 21.34 26.43 5.81
C PHE A 977 21.18 26.92 4.37
N ARG A 978 20.28 26.27 3.65
CA ARG A 978 19.87 26.61 2.29
C ARG A 978 18.53 27.32 2.33
N ILE A 979 18.41 28.43 1.63
CA ILE A 979 17.16 29.17 1.44
C ILE A 979 16.90 29.39 -0.05
N ALA A 980 15.72 28.99 -0.50
CA ALA A 980 15.26 29.17 -1.88
C ALA A 980 13.83 29.70 -1.90
N GLY A 981 13.47 30.40 -2.98
CA GLY A 981 12.11 30.87 -3.21
C GLY A 981 11.72 32.17 -2.50
N LEU A 982 12.67 32.97 -2.03
CA LEU A 982 12.33 34.32 -1.56
C LEU A 982 11.76 35.17 -2.71
N PRO A 983 10.78 36.06 -2.47
CA PRO A 983 10.35 37.02 -3.47
C PRO A 983 11.52 37.90 -3.94
N SER A 984 11.53 38.31 -5.22
CA SER A 984 12.65 39.07 -5.78
C SER A 984 12.98 40.32 -4.96
N GLY A 985 14.24 40.49 -4.58
CA GLY A 985 14.69 41.60 -3.75
C GLY A 985 15.97 41.32 -2.96
N THR A 986 16.39 42.33 -2.21
CA THR A 986 17.58 42.27 -1.34
C THR A 986 17.14 42.01 0.11
N TYR A 987 17.77 41.04 0.77
CA TYR A 987 17.46 40.66 2.14
C TYR A 987 18.72 40.71 3.00
N ARG A 988 18.61 41.29 4.20
CA ARG A 988 19.65 41.28 5.22
C ARG A 988 19.46 40.07 6.13
N VAL A 989 20.51 39.28 6.32
CA VAL A 989 20.59 38.22 7.33
C VAL A 989 21.30 38.78 8.55
N ALA A 990 20.69 38.64 9.73
CA ALA A 990 21.26 38.98 11.01
C ALA A 990 21.31 37.74 11.92
N VAL A 991 22.40 37.60 12.67
CA VAL A 991 22.60 36.56 13.70
C VAL A 991 22.77 37.25 15.04
N GLN A 992 22.00 36.85 16.06
CA GLN A 992 22.01 37.50 17.38
C GLN A 992 21.82 39.04 17.26
N ASP A 993 20.89 39.47 16.40
CA ASP A 993 20.62 40.87 16.03
C ASP A 993 21.78 41.65 15.38
N ARG A 994 22.88 40.97 15.03
CA ARG A 994 24.02 41.57 14.32
C ARG A 994 23.97 41.23 12.83
N PRO A 995 24.06 42.22 11.92
CA PRO A 995 24.12 41.95 10.47
C PRO A 995 25.30 41.02 10.12
N LEU A 996 25.03 39.98 9.35
CA LEU A 996 26.03 39.02 8.89
C LEU A 996 26.31 39.18 7.39
N GLN A 997 25.28 38.99 6.56
CA GLN A 997 25.40 39.04 5.10
C GLN A 997 24.12 39.54 4.44
N THR A 998 24.21 39.87 3.15
CA THR A 998 23.08 40.26 2.32
C THR A 998 22.84 39.21 1.24
N LEU A 999 21.57 38.82 1.06
CA LEU A 999 21.08 37.87 0.07
C LEU A 999 20.39 38.65 -1.05
N ALA A 1000 20.71 38.37 -2.31
CA ALA A 1000 20.02 38.95 -3.46
C ALA A 1000 19.18 37.87 -4.14
N SER A 1001 17.87 37.85 -3.91
CA SER A 1001 17.00 36.88 -4.54
C SER A 1001 16.52 37.39 -5.91
N LEU A 1002 16.89 36.66 -6.97
CA LEU A 1002 16.38 36.84 -8.33
C LEU A 1002 15.50 35.64 -8.63
N ASP A 1003 14.19 35.87 -8.84
CA ASP A 1003 13.20 34.85 -9.20
C ASP A 1003 13.20 33.61 -8.29
N GLY A 1004 13.40 33.81 -6.98
CA GLY A 1004 13.39 32.72 -6.00
C GLY A 1004 14.65 31.85 -6.03
N GLY A 1005 15.76 32.36 -6.56
CA GLY A 1005 17.04 31.67 -6.61
C GLY A 1005 17.51 31.10 -5.26
N ASP A 1006 18.25 30.01 -5.36
CA ASP A 1006 18.75 29.22 -4.24
C ASP A 1006 20.07 29.78 -3.68
N GLN A 1007 20.17 29.85 -2.34
CA GLN A 1007 21.31 30.44 -1.64
C GLN A 1007 21.69 29.65 -0.41
N GLN A 1008 22.99 29.44 -0.25
CA GLN A 1008 23.58 28.83 0.95
C GLN A 1008 24.05 29.93 1.91
N VAL A 1009 23.72 29.78 3.19
CA VAL A 1009 24.07 30.71 4.25
C VAL A 1009 24.79 29.96 5.35
N ARG A 1010 25.94 30.51 5.76
CA ARG A 1010 26.77 29.95 6.83
C ARG A 1010 26.68 30.86 8.04
N VAL A 1011 26.45 30.28 9.22
CA VAL A 1011 26.31 31.02 10.48
C VAL A 1011 27.10 30.31 11.57
N GLU A 1012 27.75 31.07 12.44
CA GLU A 1012 28.37 30.51 13.64
C GLU A 1012 27.28 30.14 14.66
N ALA A 1013 27.21 28.86 15.02
CA ALA A 1013 26.35 28.35 16.08
C ALA A 1013 27.19 28.11 17.33
N ASP A 1014 26.86 28.82 18.42
CA ASP A 1014 27.49 28.56 19.72
C ASP A 1014 26.84 27.34 20.40
N SER A 1015 27.27 27.00 21.62
CA SER A 1015 26.72 25.86 22.36
C SER A 1015 25.20 25.96 22.65
N ASN A 1016 24.63 27.16 22.61
CA ASN A 1016 23.21 27.44 22.77
C ASN A 1016 22.49 27.64 21.43
N GLY A 1017 23.20 27.51 20.30
CA GLY A 1017 22.68 27.70 18.95
C GLY A 1017 22.85 29.14 18.43
N ALA A 1018 21.90 29.58 17.61
CA ALA A 1018 21.92 30.93 17.02
C ALA A 1018 20.51 31.42 16.71
N SER A 1019 20.23 32.71 16.92
CA SER A 1019 18.98 33.34 16.47
C SER A 1019 19.22 34.05 15.14
N ILE A 1020 18.42 33.74 14.12
CA ILE A 1020 18.54 34.26 12.76
C ILE A 1020 17.30 35.07 12.41
N THR A 1021 17.52 36.24 11.83
CA THR A 1021 16.48 37.06 11.21
C THR A 1021 16.87 37.42 9.79
N ILE A 1022 15.99 37.16 8.83
CA ILE A 1022 16.10 37.53 7.43
C ILE A 1022 15.05 38.62 7.16
N THR A 1023 15.49 39.81 6.76
CA THR A 1023 14.59 40.95 6.53
C THR A 1023 14.84 41.58 5.18
N ARG A 1024 13.79 41.81 4.39
CA ARG A 1024 13.86 42.51 3.11
C ARG A 1024 14.25 43.97 3.34
N GLU A 1025 15.26 44.42 2.61
CA GLU A 1025 15.66 45.81 2.63
C GLU A 1025 14.61 46.68 1.92
N LYS A 1026 14.27 47.83 2.53
CA LYS A 1026 13.40 48.81 1.86
C LYS A 1026 14.17 49.36 0.67
N SER A 1027 13.58 49.27 -0.53
CA SER A 1027 14.16 49.88 -1.73
C SER A 1027 14.38 51.37 -1.46
N SER A 1028 15.64 51.79 -1.40
CA SER A 1028 15.98 53.20 -1.52
C SER A 1028 15.63 53.58 -2.96
N ALA A 1029 14.43 54.11 -3.18
CA ALA A 1029 14.15 54.81 -4.42
C ALA A 1029 15.06 56.04 -4.42
N THR A 1030 16.22 55.90 -5.03
CA THR A 1030 17.10 57.02 -5.34
C THR A 1030 16.26 58.01 -6.14
N LEU A 1031 15.91 59.13 -5.50
CA LEU A 1031 15.44 60.33 -6.18
C LEU A 1031 16.51 60.72 -7.20
N LEU A 1032 16.37 60.23 -8.43
CA LEU A 1032 17.00 60.85 -9.60
C LEU A 1032 16.31 62.20 -9.77
N ARG A 1033 16.88 63.23 -9.14
CA ARG A 1033 16.65 64.63 -9.48
C ARG A 1033 16.91 64.77 -10.98
N ALA A 1034 15.85 64.99 -11.74
CA ALA A 1034 15.94 65.47 -13.11
C ALA A 1034 16.66 66.83 -13.10
N LEU A 1035 17.77 66.91 -13.85
CA LEU A 1035 18.30 68.19 -14.33
C LEU A 1035 17.34 68.71 -15.42
N PRO A 1036 17.01 70.02 -15.42
CA PRO A 1036 16.14 70.57 -16.45
C PRO A 1036 16.96 70.91 -17.72
N GLY A 1037 16.47 70.45 -18.86
CA GLY A 1037 16.76 71.07 -20.16
C GLY A 1037 17.38 70.13 -21.20
N GLN A 1038 16.57 69.66 -22.14
CA GLN A 1038 16.53 70.22 -23.49
C GLN A 1038 15.40 69.58 -24.31
N VAL A 1039 14.68 70.45 -25.00
CA VAL A 1039 13.60 70.19 -25.95
C VAL A 1039 14.16 69.53 -27.22
N LEU A 1040 13.33 68.69 -27.88
CA LEU A 1040 13.22 68.33 -29.31
C LEU A 1040 12.86 66.83 -29.40
N SER A 1041 11.96 66.31 -30.24
CA SER A 1041 10.85 66.78 -31.07
C SER A 1041 10.08 65.53 -31.52
N GLU A 1042 8.78 65.68 -31.72
CA GLU A 1042 7.74 64.81 -32.29
C GLU A 1042 8.07 63.58 -33.18
N GLY A 1043 7.14 62.61 -33.10
CA GLY A 1043 6.83 61.56 -34.09
C GLY A 1043 6.92 60.15 -33.49
N SER A 1044 5.94 59.23 -33.55
CA SER A 1044 4.68 59.11 -34.26
C SER A 1044 3.96 57.86 -33.71
N THR A 1045 2.62 57.89 -33.59
CA THR A 1045 1.61 56.81 -33.80
C THR A 1045 2.01 55.34 -33.54
N SER A 1046 1.29 54.52 -32.77
CA SER A 1046 -0.07 54.04 -33.10
C SER A 1046 -0.78 53.25 -31.99
N LYS A 1047 -2.12 53.29 -32.06
CA LYS A 1047 -3.22 52.56 -31.38
C LYS A 1047 -3.00 51.05 -31.16
N LEU A 1048 -3.44 50.42 -30.06
CA LEU A 1048 -4.80 50.13 -29.52
C LEU A 1048 -5.54 48.98 -30.24
N GLY A 1049 -5.90 47.94 -29.48
CA GLY A 1049 -6.77 46.79 -29.83
C GLY A 1049 -6.28 45.54 -29.07
N LEU A 1050 -6.76 45.16 -27.87
CA LEU A 1050 -8.11 44.75 -27.46
C LEU A 1050 -8.71 43.66 -28.35
N LEU A 1051 -8.70 42.41 -27.87
CA LEU A 1051 -9.79 41.45 -28.00
C LEU A 1051 -9.60 40.27 -27.05
N GLN A 1052 -10.62 40.05 -26.22
CA GLN A 1052 -10.90 38.84 -25.45
C GLN A 1052 -11.29 37.70 -26.40
N GLN A 1053 -10.81 36.49 -26.10
CA GLN A 1053 -11.65 35.30 -25.93
C GLN A 1053 -10.91 34.29 -25.05
#